data_AF-A0A1Y2FU05-F1
#
_entry.id   AF-A0A1Y2FU05-F1
#
_cell.length_a   1.000
_cell.length_b   1.000
_cell.length_c   1.000
_cell.angle_alpha   90.00
_cell.angle_beta   90.00
_cell.angle_gamma   90.00
#
_symmetry.space_group_name_H-M   'P 1'
#
loop_
_entity.id
_entity.type
_entity.pdbx_description
1 polymer ?
#
loop_
_entity_poly.entity_id
_entity_poly.type
_entity_poly.pdbx_seq_one_letter_code
_entity_poly.pdbx_strand_id
1 'polypeptide(L)'
;MRIIVKGGVWKNTEDEILKAAISKYGKNQWARISSLLVRKTPKQCKARWMEWLDPAIKKTEWSKEEDEKLLHLAKLMPTQWRTIAPIVGRTANQCLERYQKLLDEAEQAENDELGLAGVDDAGPSADDVRRLRPGEVDPDPENRPARPDPIDMDEDEKEMLSEARARLANTQGKKAKRKARERALEEARRLAILQKKRELKAAGILMRAKPKKGGMDYMADIPFEKQPAPGFYDTTEEQAKRYAAPLGKNLRQLEGQKRKQDIEEDDRRKKQKQKKDNKDADAMSHFIPSKDSLIQQQKEAQQISKRRRLVLPSAQVGEAELEEIVKIGQAGENARAMVDDNGNEASQGLLGEYSALGHAKDARTPRTAPQHDNVMAEARNIRNLSMQQTPLLGEENTPMHELVGRTGFEGATPRGSVAATPNPLATPLHSNTSDVSATPMSVSGRPGATPLRTPMRDSLSINDDSVSSFGETPRQERHRLHDLKSQLKQGFMSLPAPTNNFELVLPEDDEEAGDDEISQAMRIEDASEREAKLKALREAEEQKALARRTQVVKRGLPRPVDFDAAAFISQLTAAKDEPELVEEPSRKEAERLVAIEMVKLLEHDAISYPVAGGKRAGGGSSSLPFIEDERLAEARAAVHAEMAEAVGLPGASDAVLKRAIAMDVEEFNKIWRPKYEELAYDAQTKTMVPVSTLSDEERIAGLAARLDINRERMSKESAKAAKVEKKLGIVLGGYMARAKTLGGKLTEGYEDLARSRIELESFARLATNEEGAMARRTESLKDEVDKLERKEREGQARFRELMEMKELLSSQIEEMTMEEAERLNEAALAQMDE
;
A
#
# COMPACT_ATOMS: atom_id res chain seq x y z
N MET A 1 50.75 0.35 -11.11
CA MET A 1 50.06 -0.11 -12.34
C MET A 1 49.88 -1.62 -12.20
N ARG A 2 48.68 -2.13 -11.86
CA ARG A 2 48.46 -3.60 -11.78
C ARG A 2 48.54 -4.16 -13.20
N ILE A 3 49.52 -5.02 -13.47
CA ILE A 3 49.62 -5.73 -14.75
C ILE A 3 48.47 -6.74 -14.78
N ILE A 4 47.37 -6.38 -15.45
CA ILE A 4 46.25 -7.30 -15.65
C ILE A 4 46.69 -8.27 -16.75
N VAL A 5 47.12 -9.47 -16.35
CA VAL A 5 47.34 -10.58 -17.27
C VAL A 5 45.97 -10.98 -17.83
N LYS A 6 45.74 -10.69 -19.11
CA LYS A 6 44.49 -10.97 -19.81
C LYS A 6 44.55 -12.37 -20.44
N GLY A 7 43.49 -13.15 -20.29
CA GLY A 7 43.39 -14.52 -20.77
C GLY A 7 43.13 -15.54 -19.67
N GLY A 8 43.37 -16.81 -19.98
CA GLY A 8 43.06 -17.95 -19.13
C GLY A 8 41.76 -18.65 -19.52
N VAL A 9 41.51 -19.78 -18.86
CA VAL A 9 40.35 -20.65 -19.09
C VAL A 9 39.03 -19.89 -18.96
N TRP A 10 38.05 -20.27 -19.78
CA TRP A 10 36.69 -19.73 -19.73
C TRP A 10 35.89 -20.39 -18.61
N LYS A 11 35.23 -19.58 -17.79
CA LYS A 11 34.28 -20.03 -16.75
C LYS A 11 32.84 -19.91 -17.25
N ASN A 12 31.94 -20.69 -16.66
CA ASN A 12 30.52 -20.68 -17.05
C ASN A 12 29.88 -19.29 -16.81
N THR A 13 30.19 -18.63 -15.70
CA THR A 13 29.81 -17.23 -15.47
C THR A 13 30.23 -16.26 -16.58
N GLU A 14 31.45 -16.35 -17.08
CA GLU A 14 31.95 -15.49 -18.16
C GLU A 14 31.19 -15.74 -19.47
N ASP A 15 30.90 -17.01 -19.79
CA ASP A 15 30.14 -17.40 -20.97
C ASP A 15 28.68 -16.90 -20.91
N GLU A 16 28.03 -16.99 -19.75
CA GLU A 16 26.64 -16.50 -19.56
C GLU A 16 26.57 -14.97 -19.65
N ILE A 17 27.54 -14.25 -19.07
CA ILE A 17 27.65 -12.80 -19.24
C ILE A 17 27.87 -12.46 -20.72
N LEU A 18 28.71 -13.22 -21.42
CA LEU A 18 28.99 -13.01 -22.85
C LEU A 18 27.73 -13.20 -23.70
N LYS A 19 26.95 -14.26 -23.47
CA LYS A 19 25.64 -14.47 -24.14
C LYS A 19 24.68 -13.31 -23.90
N ALA A 20 24.53 -12.88 -22.65
CA ALA A 20 23.64 -11.77 -22.29
C ALA A 20 24.10 -10.43 -22.90
N ALA A 21 25.41 -10.19 -22.91
CA ALA A 21 26.01 -9.00 -23.51
C ALA A 21 25.82 -8.97 -25.03
N ILE A 22 25.94 -10.11 -25.72
CA ILE A 22 25.70 -10.21 -27.17
C ILE A 22 24.22 -10.03 -27.49
N SER A 23 23.31 -10.56 -26.67
CA SER A 23 21.87 -10.31 -26.80
C SER A 23 21.53 -8.81 -26.71
N LYS A 24 22.22 -8.05 -25.84
CA LYS A 24 21.99 -6.60 -25.68
C LYS A 24 22.72 -5.73 -26.72
N TYR A 25 23.98 -6.02 -27.03
CA TYR A 25 24.86 -5.14 -27.82
C TYR A 25 25.11 -5.63 -29.26
N GLY A 26 24.72 -6.86 -29.59
CA GLY A 26 24.92 -7.49 -30.88
C GLY A 26 26.36 -7.98 -31.14
N LYS A 27 26.59 -8.62 -32.29
CA LYS A 27 27.86 -9.27 -32.67
C LYS A 27 28.95 -8.31 -33.20
N ASN A 28 28.71 -6.99 -33.18
CA ASN A 28 29.64 -6.01 -33.77
C ASN A 28 30.38 -5.16 -32.73
N GLN A 29 29.95 -5.16 -31.46
CA GLN A 29 30.48 -4.27 -30.40
C GLN A 29 31.36 -5.00 -29.37
N TRP A 30 32.36 -5.76 -29.84
CA TRP A 30 33.21 -6.61 -28.99
C TRP A 30 33.97 -5.87 -27.89
N ALA A 31 34.41 -4.63 -28.14
CA ALA A 31 35.09 -3.82 -27.12
C ALA A 31 34.17 -3.44 -25.95
N ARG A 32 32.88 -3.22 -26.24
CA ARG A 32 31.88 -2.95 -25.22
C ARG A 32 31.56 -4.20 -24.42
N ILE A 33 31.45 -5.34 -25.10
CA ILE A 33 31.22 -6.65 -24.50
C ILE A 33 32.38 -7.04 -23.57
N SER A 34 33.63 -6.93 -24.04
CA SER A 34 34.80 -7.26 -23.21
C SER A 34 34.94 -6.33 -22.01
N SER A 35 34.40 -5.10 -22.06
CA SER A 35 34.43 -4.21 -20.88
C SER A 35 33.50 -4.67 -19.73
N LEU A 36 32.67 -5.69 -19.94
CA LEU A 36 31.89 -6.36 -18.89
C LEU A 36 32.65 -7.57 -18.30
N LEU A 37 33.71 -8.03 -18.96
CA LEU A 37 34.51 -9.20 -18.55
C LEU A 37 35.91 -8.74 -18.17
N VAL A 38 36.25 -8.77 -16.89
CA VAL A 38 37.46 -8.12 -16.35
C VAL A 38 38.76 -8.65 -16.98
N ARG A 39 38.83 -9.96 -17.25
CA ARG A 39 40.06 -10.65 -17.69
C ARG A 39 40.08 -11.06 -19.15
N LYS A 40 39.03 -10.76 -19.93
CA LYS A 40 38.90 -11.20 -21.33
C LYS A 40 38.99 -10.03 -22.30
N THR A 41 39.75 -10.20 -23.38
CA THR A 41 39.91 -9.18 -24.42
C THR A 41 38.78 -9.22 -25.45
N PRO A 42 38.56 -8.15 -26.24
CA PRO A 42 37.58 -8.16 -27.33
C PRO A 42 37.82 -9.29 -28.35
N LYS A 43 39.09 -9.60 -28.63
CA LYS A 43 39.47 -10.68 -29.56
C LYS A 43 39.08 -12.05 -29.00
N GLN A 44 39.40 -12.29 -27.73
CA GLN A 44 39.04 -13.54 -27.02
C GLN A 44 37.52 -13.71 -26.95
N CYS A 45 36.76 -12.65 -26.64
CA CYS A 45 35.29 -12.71 -26.62
C CYS A 45 34.71 -13.05 -28.00
N LYS A 46 35.28 -12.48 -29.07
CA LYS A 46 34.86 -12.77 -30.45
C LYS A 46 35.19 -14.22 -30.83
N ALA A 47 36.40 -14.68 -30.54
CA ALA A 47 36.84 -16.04 -30.82
C ALA A 47 35.99 -17.06 -30.04
N ARG A 48 35.79 -16.87 -28.73
CA ARG A 48 34.92 -17.70 -27.90
C ARG A 48 33.49 -17.80 -28.45
N TRP A 49 32.94 -16.70 -28.95
CA TRP A 49 31.63 -16.73 -29.58
C TRP A 49 31.62 -17.58 -30.86
N MET A 50 32.56 -17.32 -31.77
CA MET A 50 32.60 -17.99 -33.07
C MET A 50 33.00 -19.46 -33.00
N GLU A 51 33.76 -19.86 -31.99
CA GLU A 51 34.29 -21.23 -31.85
C GLU A 51 33.46 -22.10 -30.87
N TRP A 52 32.76 -21.49 -29.91
CA TRP A 52 32.03 -22.26 -28.89
C TRP A 52 30.59 -21.81 -28.63
N LEU A 53 30.28 -20.52 -28.55
CA LEU A 53 28.96 -20.08 -28.05
C LEU A 53 27.89 -19.83 -29.10
N ASP A 54 28.26 -19.65 -30.38
CA ASP A 54 27.27 -19.41 -31.43
C ASP A 54 26.32 -20.63 -31.54
N PRO A 55 24.99 -20.46 -31.42
CA PRO A 55 24.03 -21.57 -31.55
C PRO A 55 24.09 -22.31 -32.89
N ALA A 56 24.70 -21.72 -33.92
CA ALA A 56 24.93 -22.37 -35.20
C ALA A 56 25.97 -23.51 -35.13
N ILE A 57 26.78 -23.57 -34.07
CA ILE A 57 27.84 -24.58 -33.90
C ILE A 57 27.24 -25.87 -33.37
N LYS A 58 27.36 -26.96 -34.14
CA LYS A 58 26.95 -28.28 -33.69
C LYS A 58 27.95 -28.82 -32.66
N LYS A 59 27.45 -29.20 -31.48
CA LYS A 59 28.21 -29.86 -30.40
C LYS A 59 27.80 -31.31 -30.16
N THR A 60 26.95 -31.84 -31.04
CA THR A 60 26.56 -33.26 -31.05
C THR A 60 27.72 -34.12 -31.53
N GLU A 61 27.62 -35.43 -31.32
CA GLU A 61 28.56 -36.41 -31.87
C GLU A 61 28.68 -36.31 -33.40
N TRP A 62 29.81 -36.81 -33.93
CA TRP A 62 30.09 -36.83 -35.36
C TRP A 62 29.29 -37.93 -36.03
N SER A 63 28.59 -37.59 -37.12
CA SER A 63 27.93 -38.60 -37.95
C SER A 63 28.93 -39.21 -38.95
N LYS A 64 28.67 -40.45 -39.37
CA LYS A 64 29.52 -41.13 -40.35
C LYS A 64 29.63 -40.35 -41.67
N GLU A 65 28.54 -39.72 -42.12
CA GLU A 65 28.53 -38.85 -43.31
C GLU A 65 29.41 -37.60 -43.14
N GLU A 66 29.46 -37.03 -41.93
CA GLU A 66 30.33 -35.89 -41.61
C GLU A 66 31.81 -36.31 -41.62
N ASP A 67 32.14 -37.49 -41.10
CA ASP A 67 33.50 -38.05 -41.09
C ASP A 67 34.00 -38.39 -42.51
N GLU A 68 33.17 -39.04 -43.34
CA GLU A 68 33.50 -39.34 -44.75
C GLU A 68 33.75 -38.06 -45.55
N LYS A 69 32.89 -37.05 -45.37
CA LYS A 69 33.05 -35.74 -46.01
C LYS A 69 34.31 -35.03 -45.51
N LEU A 70 34.61 -35.09 -44.22
CA LEU A 70 35.82 -34.51 -43.62
C LEU A 70 37.08 -35.13 -44.23
N LEU A 71 37.16 -36.46 -44.29
CA LEU A 71 38.30 -37.19 -44.86
C LEU A 71 38.47 -36.88 -46.35
N HIS A 72 37.38 -36.85 -47.11
CA HIS A 72 37.41 -36.51 -48.54
C HIS A 72 37.95 -35.09 -48.78
N LEU A 73 37.45 -34.12 -48.03
CA LEU A 73 37.88 -32.72 -48.15
C LEU A 73 39.30 -32.49 -47.63
N ALA A 74 39.72 -33.18 -46.56
CA ALA A 74 41.09 -33.12 -46.04
C ALA A 74 42.11 -33.70 -47.05
N LYS A 75 41.71 -34.73 -47.80
CA LYS A 75 42.51 -35.28 -48.92
C LYS A 75 42.63 -34.32 -50.10
N LEU A 76 41.54 -33.59 -50.43
CA LEU A 76 41.53 -32.62 -51.53
C LEU A 76 42.23 -31.31 -51.19
N MET A 77 42.09 -30.82 -49.96
CA MET A 77 42.62 -29.55 -49.47
C MET A 77 43.43 -29.76 -48.19
N PRO A 78 44.69 -30.22 -48.29
CA PRO A 78 45.50 -30.54 -47.12
C PRO A 78 45.67 -29.35 -46.17
N THR A 79 45.42 -29.55 -44.88
CA THR A 79 45.61 -28.57 -43.79
C THR A 79 44.81 -27.25 -43.88
N GLN A 80 43.84 -27.14 -44.79
CA GLN A 80 43.02 -25.92 -44.98
C GLN A 80 41.72 -25.93 -44.15
N TRP A 81 41.84 -26.11 -42.84
CA TRP A 81 40.69 -26.33 -41.94
C TRP A 81 39.63 -25.22 -41.93
N ARG A 82 40.04 -23.96 -42.12
CA ARG A 82 39.11 -22.83 -42.21
C ARG A 82 38.24 -22.84 -43.47
N THR A 83 38.73 -23.43 -44.56
CA THR A 83 37.99 -23.59 -45.81
C THR A 83 37.08 -24.82 -45.75
N ILE A 84 37.54 -25.88 -45.07
CA ILE A 84 36.81 -27.15 -44.92
C ILE A 84 35.62 -26.98 -43.95
N ALA A 85 35.82 -26.29 -42.84
CA ALA A 85 34.85 -26.15 -41.75
C ALA A 85 33.44 -25.69 -42.20
N PRO A 86 33.29 -24.62 -43.00
CA PRO A 86 31.97 -24.19 -43.50
C PRO A 86 31.26 -25.24 -44.37
N ILE A 87 32.00 -26.08 -45.09
CA ILE A 87 31.45 -27.12 -45.98
C ILE A 87 30.97 -28.34 -45.18
N VAL A 88 31.70 -28.69 -44.12
CA VAL A 88 31.32 -29.77 -43.18
C VAL A 88 30.22 -29.31 -42.21
N GLY A 89 30.16 -28.02 -41.89
CA GLY A 89 29.20 -27.44 -40.95
C GLY A 89 29.62 -27.57 -39.48
N ARG A 90 30.92 -27.64 -39.22
CA ARG A 90 31.57 -27.70 -37.89
C ARG A 90 32.64 -26.61 -37.78
N THR A 91 33.20 -26.37 -36.59
CA THR A 91 34.29 -25.38 -36.47
C THR A 91 35.62 -25.95 -36.97
N ALA A 92 36.54 -25.06 -37.36
CA ALA A 92 37.84 -25.47 -37.92
C ALA A 92 38.64 -26.35 -36.94
N ASN A 93 38.58 -26.05 -35.65
CA ASN A 93 39.26 -26.85 -34.64
C ASN A 93 38.55 -28.17 -34.33
N GLN A 94 37.21 -28.21 -34.35
CA GLN A 94 36.49 -29.49 -34.28
C GLN A 94 36.87 -30.42 -35.44
N CYS A 95 36.96 -29.88 -36.66
CA CYS A 95 37.37 -30.63 -37.85
C CYS A 95 38.81 -31.15 -37.72
N LEU A 96 39.75 -30.32 -37.26
CA LEU A 96 41.14 -30.72 -37.05
C LEU A 96 41.27 -31.82 -35.99
N GLU A 97 40.65 -31.64 -34.82
CA GLU A 97 40.71 -32.59 -33.70
C GLU A 97 40.08 -33.93 -34.09
N ARG A 98 38.92 -33.92 -34.78
CA ARG A 98 38.29 -35.15 -35.27
C ARG A 98 39.15 -35.84 -36.32
N TYR A 99 39.71 -35.10 -37.27
CA TYR A 99 40.57 -35.67 -38.31
C TYR A 99 41.81 -36.35 -37.72
N GLN A 100 42.49 -35.70 -36.76
CA GLN A 100 43.62 -36.29 -36.05
C GLN A 100 43.20 -37.55 -35.29
N LYS A 101 42.07 -37.51 -34.59
CA LYS A 101 41.54 -38.69 -33.89
C LYS A 101 41.23 -39.85 -34.84
N LEU A 102 40.68 -39.58 -36.03
CA LEU A 102 40.42 -40.62 -37.04
C LEU A 102 41.71 -41.22 -37.61
N LEU A 103 42.79 -40.45 -37.72
CA LEU A 103 44.11 -40.97 -38.10
C LEU A 103 44.70 -41.83 -36.99
N ASP A 104 44.66 -41.37 -35.74
CA ASP A 104 45.13 -42.14 -34.59
C ASP A 104 44.35 -43.46 -34.43
N GLU A 105 43.01 -43.43 -34.58
CA GLU A 105 42.16 -44.63 -34.55
C GLU A 105 42.54 -45.63 -35.67
N ALA A 106 42.93 -45.13 -36.85
CA ALA A 106 43.37 -45.97 -37.97
C ALA A 106 44.78 -46.54 -37.76
N GLU A 107 45.74 -45.73 -37.30
CA GLU A 107 47.11 -46.16 -36.99
C GLU A 107 47.12 -47.17 -35.83
N GLN A 108 46.25 -46.99 -34.83
CA GLN A 108 46.12 -47.92 -33.72
C GLN A 108 45.46 -49.22 -34.15
N ALA A 109 44.41 -49.17 -34.98
CA ALA A 109 43.80 -50.38 -35.55
C ALA A 109 44.78 -51.18 -36.43
N GLU A 110 45.61 -50.51 -37.23
CA GLU A 110 46.63 -51.15 -38.07
C GLU A 110 47.77 -51.76 -37.23
N ASN A 111 48.23 -51.06 -36.18
CA ASN A 111 49.23 -51.60 -35.25
C ASN A 111 48.71 -52.80 -34.44
N ASP A 112 47.43 -52.79 -34.06
CA ASP A 112 46.76 -53.92 -33.38
C ASP A 112 46.56 -55.10 -34.34
N GLU A 113 46.26 -54.85 -35.62
CA GLU A 113 46.07 -55.89 -36.66
C GLU A 113 47.39 -56.53 -37.12
N LEU A 114 48.49 -55.76 -37.17
CA LEU A 114 49.81 -56.27 -37.57
C LEU A 114 50.56 -57.02 -36.44
N GLY A 115 49.98 -57.11 -35.23
CA GLY A 115 50.55 -57.84 -34.10
C GLY A 115 51.95 -57.36 -33.67
N LEU A 116 52.31 -56.13 -34.02
CA LEU A 116 53.65 -55.57 -33.85
C LEU A 116 53.84 -54.87 -32.48
N ALA A 117 52.86 -54.95 -31.59
CA ALA A 117 52.95 -54.45 -30.22
C ALA A 117 53.70 -55.47 -29.33
N GLY A 118 55.03 -55.29 -29.22
CA GLY A 118 55.85 -55.98 -28.24
C GLY A 118 55.44 -55.63 -26.81
N VAL A 119 55.49 -56.62 -25.92
CA VAL A 119 54.92 -56.60 -24.56
C VAL A 119 55.52 -55.57 -23.58
N ASP A 120 56.64 -54.91 -23.89
CA ASP A 120 57.35 -54.10 -22.89
C ASP A 120 57.95 -52.76 -23.37
N ASP A 121 57.52 -52.18 -24.50
CA ASP A 121 57.95 -50.83 -24.92
C ASP A 121 56.76 -49.85 -24.98
N ALA A 122 56.16 -49.60 -23.82
CA ALA A 122 55.22 -48.51 -23.64
C ALA A 122 55.98 -47.18 -23.54
N GLY A 123 56.50 -46.70 -24.68
CA GLY A 123 56.72 -45.27 -24.85
C GLY A 123 55.43 -44.49 -24.49
N PRO A 124 55.53 -43.25 -23.99
CA PRO A 124 54.34 -42.49 -23.62
C PRO A 124 53.35 -42.50 -24.78
N SER A 125 52.10 -42.90 -24.50
CA SER A 125 51.01 -42.92 -25.48
C SER A 125 51.02 -41.60 -26.26
N ALA A 126 50.70 -41.63 -27.56
CA ALA A 126 50.69 -40.43 -28.40
C ALA A 126 49.86 -39.29 -27.77
N ASP A 127 48.84 -39.65 -26.97
CA ASP A 127 48.05 -38.71 -26.15
C ASP A 127 48.81 -38.06 -24.98
N ASP A 128 49.77 -38.75 -24.36
CA ASP A 128 50.61 -38.21 -23.28
C ASP A 128 51.71 -37.26 -23.79
N VAL A 129 52.18 -37.44 -25.03
CA VAL A 129 53.12 -36.51 -25.68
C VAL A 129 52.44 -35.19 -26.11
N ARG A 130 51.12 -35.23 -26.35
CA ARG A 130 50.30 -34.10 -26.83
C ARG A 130 49.68 -33.26 -25.71
N ARG A 131 49.70 -33.73 -24.46
CA ARG A 131 49.29 -32.92 -23.31
C ARG A 131 50.29 -31.78 -23.11
N LEU A 132 49.76 -30.57 -22.87
CA LEU A 132 50.55 -29.41 -22.50
C LEU A 132 51.51 -29.78 -21.37
N ARG A 133 52.79 -29.41 -21.50
CA ARG A 133 53.76 -29.65 -20.43
C ARG A 133 53.30 -28.90 -19.18
N PRO A 134 53.48 -29.44 -17.96
CA PRO A 134 53.12 -28.73 -16.74
C PRO A 134 53.74 -27.32 -16.72
N GLY A 135 52.91 -26.28 -16.78
CA GLY A 135 53.32 -24.87 -16.82
C GLY A 135 53.11 -24.13 -18.15
N GLU A 136 52.77 -24.84 -19.24
CA GLU A 136 52.44 -24.22 -20.53
C GLU A 136 50.98 -23.73 -20.56
N VAL A 137 50.76 -22.52 -21.07
CA VAL A 137 49.41 -21.94 -21.23
C VAL A 137 48.82 -22.43 -22.55
N ASP A 138 47.61 -22.98 -22.52
CA ASP A 138 46.87 -23.37 -23.73
C ASP A 138 46.79 -22.19 -24.72
N PRO A 139 47.28 -22.35 -25.97
CA PRO A 139 47.22 -21.30 -26.99
C PRO A 139 45.79 -20.90 -27.39
N ASP A 140 44.84 -21.84 -27.38
CA ASP A 140 43.46 -21.63 -27.83
C ASP A 140 42.40 -22.08 -26.80
N PRO A 141 42.35 -21.44 -25.60
CA PRO A 141 41.42 -21.80 -24.54
C PRO A 141 39.95 -21.55 -24.92
N GLU A 142 39.69 -20.78 -25.98
CA GLU A 142 38.35 -20.47 -26.48
C GLU A 142 37.58 -21.69 -27.02
N ASN A 143 38.25 -22.78 -27.37
CA ASN A 143 37.60 -23.99 -27.91
C ASN A 143 37.26 -25.02 -26.83
N ARG A 144 37.77 -24.86 -25.61
CA ARG A 144 37.57 -25.80 -24.51
C ARG A 144 36.23 -25.58 -23.82
N PRO A 145 35.58 -26.61 -23.26
CA PRO A 145 34.40 -26.42 -22.41
C PRO A 145 34.67 -25.45 -21.26
N ALA A 146 33.65 -24.69 -20.86
CA ALA A 146 33.77 -23.79 -19.72
C ALA A 146 33.91 -24.58 -18.41
N ARG A 147 34.74 -24.08 -17.49
CA ARG A 147 34.80 -24.63 -16.13
C ARG A 147 33.51 -24.31 -15.38
N PRO A 148 32.90 -25.30 -14.69
CA PRO A 148 31.77 -25.05 -13.80
C PRO A 148 32.11 -24.02 -12.72
N ASP A 149 31.09 -23.28 -12.31
CA ASP A 149 31.24 -22.23 -11.30
C ASP A 149 31.48 -22.87 -9.91
N PRO A 150 32.48 -22.42 -9.13
CA PRO A 150 32.71 -22.91 -7.78
C PRO A 150 31.54 -22.53 -6.84
N ILE A 151 31.28 -23.35 -5.82
CA ILE A 151 30.17 -23.10 -4.87
C ILE A 151 30.38 -21.75 -4.15
N ASP A 152 31.61 -21.47 -3.73
CA ASP A 152 31.98 -20.16 -3.21
C ASP A 152 32.69 -19.35 -4.31
N MET A 153 31.90 -18.49 -4.96
CA MET A 153 32.39 -17.56 -5.98
C MET A 153 33.28 -16.51 -5.32
N ASP A 154 34.40 -16.17 -5.96
CA ASP A 154 35.28 -15.12 -5.46
C ASP A 154 34.61 -13.72 -5.56
N GLU A 155 35.18 -12.74 -4.86
CA GLU A 155 34.67 -11.36 -4.87
C GLU A 155 34.69 -10.76 -6.28
N ASP A 156 35.72 -11.08 -7.07
CA ASP A 156 35.88 -10.64 -8.45
C ASP A 156 34.71 -11.12 -9.35
N GLU A 157 34.29 -12.38 -9.23
CA GLU A 157 33.16 -12.93 -9.99
C GLU A 157 31.82 -12.36 -9.53
N LYS A 158 31.63 -12.22 -8.21
CA LYS A 158 30.42 -11.60 -7.64
C LYS A 158 30.30 -10.15 -8.09
N GLU A 159 31.39 -9.39 -8.06
CA GLU A 159 31.46 -8.00 -8.52
C GLU A 159 31.17 -7.93 -10.03
N MET A 160 31.82 -8.78 -10.83
CA MET A 160 31.61 -8.86 -12.27
C MET A 160 30.16 -9.17 -12.64
N LEU A 161 29.50 -10.10 -11.95
CA LEU A 161 28.07 -10.38 -12.13
C LEU A 161 27.19 -9.20 -11.75
N SER A 162 27.49 -8.53 -10.64
CA SER A 162 26.75 -7.35 -10.18
C SER A 162 26.87 -6.17 -11.17
N GLU A 163 28.07 -5.95 -11.71
CA GLU A 163 28.35 -4.93 -12.72
C GLU A 163 27.64 -5.27 -14.03
N ALA A 164 27.72 -6.52 -14.49
CA ALA A 164 27.02 -6.98 -15.68
C ALA A 164 25.51 -6.75 -15.56
N ARG A 165 24.89 -7.13 -14.44
CA ARG A 165 23.46 -6.87 -14.17
C ARG A 165 23.13 -5.37 -14.22
N ALA A 166 23.93 -4.54 -13.56
CA ALA A 166 23.71 -3.09 -13.55
C ALA A 166 23.84 -2.46 -14.95
N ARG A 167 24.84 -2.88 -15.73
CA ARG A 167 25.06 -2.40 -17.11
C ARG A 167 23.98 -2.89 -18.06
N LEU A 168 23.49 -4.14 -17.91
CA LEU A 168 22.41 -4.70 -18.72
C LEU A 168 21.05 -4.04 -18.40
N ALA A 169 20.76 -3.72 -17.14
CA ALA A 169 19.55 -3.01 -16.75
C ALA A 169 19.53 -1.52 -17.20
N ASN A 170 20.70 -0.89 -17.26
CA ASN A 170 20.79 0.52 -17.62
C ASN A 170 20.60 0.75 -19.13
N THR A 171 19.54 1.48 -19.49
CA THR A 171 19.27 1.99 -20.84
C THR A 171 19.33 3.51 -20.92
N GLN A 172 19.39 4.20 -19.78
CA GLN A 172 19.32 5.65 -19.71
C GLN A 172 20.70 6.32 -19.74
N GLY A 173 20.84 7.32 -20.61
CA GLY A 173 22.04 8.16 -20.67
C GLY A 173 22.13 9.19 -19.53
N LYS A 174 23.26 9.92 -19.45
CA LYS A 174 23.53 10.93 -18.42
C LYS A 174 22.46 12.03 -18.36
N LYS A 175 21.98 12.50 -19.52
CA LYS A 175 20.95 13.57 -19.61
C LYS A 175 19.61 13.12 -19.04
N ALA A 176 19.17 11.90 -19.37
CA ALA A 176 17.92 11.33 -18.84
C ALA A 176 17.98 11.16 -17.32
N LYS A 177 19.08 10.58 -16.79
CA LYS A 177 19.29 10.42 -15.34
C LYS A 177 19.33 11.77 -14.61
N ARG A 178 19.98 12.78 -15.19
CA ARG A 178 20.00 14.14 -14.62
C ARG A 178 18.59 14.74 -14.59
N LYS A 179 17.86 14.68 -15.71
CA LYS A 179 16.49 15.21 -15.81
C LYS A 179 15.51 14.50 -14.87
N ALA A 180 15.68 13.19 -14.65
CA ALA A 180 14.88 12.45 -13.68
C ALA A 180 15.15 12.90 -12.23
N ARG A 181 16.42 13.11 -11.85
CA ARG A 181 16.78 13.67 -10.54
C ARG A 181 16.28 15.11 -10.37
N GLU A 182 16.39 15.94 -11.40
CA GLU A 182 15.86 17.31 -11.39
C GLU A 182 14.34 17.34 -11.19
N ARG A 183 13.60 16.47 -11.87
CA ARG A 183 12.14 16.32 -11.68
C ARG A 183 11.80 15.89 -10.25
N ALA A 184 12.50 14.91 -9.70
CA ALA A 184 12.28 14.46 -8.32
C ALA A 184 12.58 15.57 -7.29
N LEU A 185 13.65 16.33 -7.50
CA LEU A 185 13.98 17.49 -6.67
C LEU A 185 12.96 18.63 -6.80
N GLU A 186 12.39 18.83 -7.99
CA GLU A 186 11.32 19.81 -8.21
C GLU A 186 10.03 19.41 -7.48
N GLU A 187 9.63 18.14 -7.55
CA GLU A 187 8.49 17.58 -6.81
C GLU A 187 8.69 17.74 -5.30
N ALA A 188 9.87 17.37 -4.79
CA ALA A 188 10.22 17.54 -3.38
C ALA A 188 10.16 19.02 -2.94
N ARG A 189 10.73 19.92 -3.75
CA ARG A 189 10.68 21.37 -3.49
C ARG A 189 9.24 21.90 -3.51
N ARG A 190 8.41 21.44 -4.44
CA ARG A 190 6.99 21.82 -4.52
C ARG A 190 6.23 21.39 -3.27
N LEU A 191 6.45 20.17 -2.79
CA LEU A 191 5.83 19.66 -1.57
C LEU A 191 6.26 20.47 -0.35
N ALA A 192 7.55 20.78 -0.20
CA ALA A 192 8.06 21.61 0.90
C ALA A 192 7.45 23.03 0.87
N ILE A 193 7.34 23.66 -0.30
CA ILE A 193 6.70 24.97 -0.44
C ILE A 193 5.20 24.89 -0.10
N LEU A 194 4.51 23.83 -0.51
CA LEU A 194 3.09 23.63 -0.18
C LEU A 194 2.88 23.44 1.32
N GLN A 195 3.75 22.68 1.99
CA GLN A 195 3.73 22.52 3.43
C GLN A 195 3.89 23.87 4.13
N LYS A 196 4.92 24.64 3.77
CA LYS A 196 5.14 25.99 4.33
C LYS A 196 3.95 26.92 4.10
N LYS A 197 3.34 26.88 2.91
CA LYS A 197 2.13 27.66 2.60
C LYS A 197 0.94 27.23 3.45
N ARG A 198 0.78 25.93 3.72
CA ARG A 198 -0.28 25.40 4.57
C ARG A 198 -0.10 25.84 6.01
N GLU A 199 1.12 25.77 6.54
CA GLU A 199 1.46 26.22 7.90
C GLU A 199 1.21 27.72 8.07
N LEU A 200 1.69 28.55 7.13
CA LEU A 200 1.43 30.00 7.16
C LEU A 200 -0.06 30.32 7.03
N LYS A 201 -0.80 29.61 6.18
CA LYS A 201 -2.25 29.80 6.04
C LYS A 201 -3.00 29.35 7.30
N ALA A 202 -2.57 28.27 7.95
CA ALA A 202 -3.13 27.80 9.22
C ALA A 202 -2.86 28.79 10.36
N ALA A 203 -1.69 29.45 10.34
CA ALA A 203 -1.35 30.57 11.21
C ALA A 203 -2.02 31.90 10.80
N GLY A 204 -2.88 31.91 9.78
CA GLY A 204 -3.62 33.10 9.33
C GLY A 204 -2.85 34.09 8.45
N ILE A 205 -1.58 33.79 8.09
CA ILE A 205 -0.72 34.68 7.29
C ILE A 205 -0.95 34.42 5.79
N LEU A 206 -1.64 35.33 5.12
CA LEU A 206 -1.94 35.26 3.68
C LEU A 206 -0.74 35.71 2.83
N MET A 207 0.07 34.76 2.38
CA MET A 207 1.14 35.02 1.40
C MET A 207 0.57 35.22 -0.01
N ARG A 208 0.68 36.44 -0.56
CA ARG A 208 0.35 36.71 -1.96
C ARG A 208 1.35 36.05 -2.90
N ALA A 209 0.85 35.33 -3.91
CA ALA A 209 1.69 34.80 -4.97
C ALA A 209 2.17 35.96 -5.87
N LYS A 210 3.46 35.96 -6.24
CA LYS A 210 3.97 36.90 -7.24
C LYS A 210 3.61 36.37 -8.64
N PRO A 211 2.98 37.17 -9.52
CA PRO A 211 2.72 36.75 -10.89
C PRO A 211 4.06 36.52 -11.62
N LYS A 212 4.08 35.53 -12.50
CA LYS A 212 5.25 35.30 -13.36
C LYS A 212 5.23 36.32 -14.50
N LYS A 213 6.36 36.99 -14.71
CA LYS A 213 6.53 37.95 -15.81
C LYS A 213 6.72 37.17 -17.13
N GLY A 214 5.92 37.47 -18.15
CA GLY A 214 6.06 36.88 -19.50
C GLY A 214 5.33 35.55 -19.74
N GLY A 215 4.40 35.15 -18.88
CA GLY A 215 3.54 33.98 -19.10
C GLY A 215 2.08 34.30 -18.78
N MET A 216 1.14 33.66 -19.50
CA MET A 216 -0.29 33.73 -19.22
C MET A 216 -0.61 32.93 -17.95
N ASP A 217 -1.53 33.44 -17.13
CA ASP A 217 -2.04 32.69 -15.97
C ASP A 217 -3.21 31.81 -16.39
N TYR A 218 -2.90 30.53 -16.63
CA TYR A 218 -3.85 29.48 -16.99
C TYR A 218 -5.01 29.30 -15.99
N MET A 219 -4.90 29.82 -14.75
CA MET A 219 -5.98 29.75 -13.75
C MET A 219 -6.86 30.99 -13.74
N ALA A 220 -6.36 32.12 -14.23
CA ALA A 220 -7.13 33.36 -14.34
C ALA A 220 -7.89 33.43 -15.66
N ASP A 221 -7.22 33.02 -16.75
CA ASP A 221 -7.75 33.10 -18.11
C ASP A 221 -7.77 31.71 -18.76
N ILE A 222 -8.76 31.47 -19.62
CA ILE A 222 -8.78 30.30 -20.51
C ILE A 222 -7.81 30.60 -21.66
N PRO A 223 -6.70 29.84 -21.79
CA PRO A 223 -5.75 30.10 -22.87
C PRO A 223 -6.39 29.82 -24.22
N PHE A 224 -6.27 30.79 -25.13
CA PHE A 224 -6.78 30.69 -26.51
C PHE A 224 -8.26 30.27 -26.56
N GLU A 225 -9.09 30.90 -25.71
CA GLU A 225 -10.53 30.64 -25.69
C GLU A 225 -11.16 30.89 -27.07
N LYS A 226 -11.66 29.82 -27.67
CA LYS A 226 -12.46 29.87 -28.89
C LYS A 226 -13.91 29.66 -28.49
N GLN A 227 -14.73 30.70 -28.63
CA GLN A 227 -16.15 30.60 -28.32
C GLN A 227 -16.80 29.51 -29.18
N PRO A 228 -17.65 28.64 -28.61
CA PRO A 228 -18.37 27.64 -29.39
C PRO A 228 -19.21 28.34 -30.46
N ALA A 229 -19.29 27.74 -31.65
CA ALA A 229 -20.06 28.33 -32.74
C ALA A 229 -21.54 28.46 -32.32
N PRO A 230 -22.20 29.60 -32.59
CA PRO A 230 -23.59 29.79 -32.22
C PRO A 230 -24.48 28.77 -32.95
N GLY A 231 -25.18 27.94 -32.17
CA GLY A 231 -26.10 26.93 -32.68
C GLY A 231 -27.55 27.42 -32.74
N PHE A 232 -28.43 26.58 -33.29
CA PHE A 232 -29.87 26.87 -33.40
C PHE A 232 -30.64 26.72 -32.07
N TYR A 233 -30.05 26.04 -31.08
CA TYR A 233 -30.67 25.78 -29.78
C TYR A 233 -30.18 26.78 -28.72
N ASP A 234 -31.10 27.21 -27.85
CA ASP A 234 -30.79 28.05 -26.69
C ASP A 234 -30.06 27.22 -25.61
N THR A 235 -28.85 27.65 -25.23
CA THR A 235 -27.98 26.96 -24.26
C THR A 235 -27.92 27.66 -22.90
N THR A 236 -28.77 28.67 -22.66
CA THR A 236 -28.80 29.43 -21.40
C THR A 236 -29.09 28.55 -20.17
N GLU A 237 -29.97 27.55 -20.30
CA GLU A 237 -30.29 26.61 -19.22
C GLU A 237 -29.11 25.69 -18.83
N GLU A 238 -28.26 25.33 -19.80
CA GLU A 238 -27.08 24.51 -19.54
C GLU A 238 -25.96 25.32 -18.89
N GLN A 239 -25.80 26.59 -19.28
CA GLN A 239 -24.85 27.53 -18.66
C GLN A 239 -25.22 27.85 -17.20
N ALA A 240 -26.51 27.75 -16.85
CA ALA A 240 -26.97 27.96 -15.48
C ALA A 240 -26.59 26.81 -14.52
N LYS A 241 -26.21 25.62 -15.04
CA LYS A 241 -25.76 24.49 -14.21
C LYS A 241 -24.37 24.78 -13.63
N ARG A 242 -24.31 25.14 -12.36
CA ARG A 242 -23.04 25.34 -11.63
C ARG A 242 -22.47 24.00 -11.18
N TYR A 243 -21.32 23.63 -11.72
CA TYR A 243 -20.55 22.49 -11.22
C TYR A 243 -19.85 22.85 -9.90
N ALA A 244 -20.17 22.14 -8.82
CA ALA A 244 -19.49 22.30 -7.55
C ALA A 244 -18.04 21.78 -7.65
N ALA A 245 -17.07 22.60 -7.21
CA ALA A 245 -15.67 22.19 -7.19
C ALA A 245 -15.51 20.95 -6.28
N PRO A 246 -14.72 19.93 -6.70
CA PRO A 246 -14.51 18.74 -5.90
C PRO A 246 -13.57 19.03 -4.72
N LEU A 247 -14.13 19.55 -3.62
CA LEU A 247 -13.40 19.73 -2.37
C LEU A 247 -13.12 18.37 -1.71
N GLY A 248 -11.93 18.20 -1.13
CA GLY A 248 -11.55 17.01 -0.36
C GLY A 248 -10.96 15.83 -1.15
N LYS A 249 -10.75 15.96 -2.47
CA LYS A 249 -10.06 14.92 -3.27
C LYS A 249 -8.54 15.11 -3.23
N ASN A 250 -7.79 14.00 -3.22
CA ASN A 250 -6.33 14.05 -3.31
C ASN A 250 -5.85 14.14 -4.78
N LEU A 251 -4.62 14.60 -5.01
CA LEU A 251 -4.08 14.82 -6.37
C LEU A 251 -4.23 13.57 -7.26
N ARG A 252 -3.98 12.39 -6.69
CA ARG A 252 -4.12 11.09 -7.38
C ARG A 252 -5.56 10.76 -7.80
N GLN A 253 -6.56 11.20 -7.05
CA GLN A 253 -7.98 11.04 -7.39
C GLN A 253 -8.44 12.05 -8.45
N LEU A 254 -7.84 13.25 -8.45
CA LEU A 254 -8.10 14.27 -9.47
C LEU A 254 -7.46 13.92 -10.83
N GLU A 255 -6.28 13.28 -10.82
CA GLU A 255 -5.60 12.85 -12.05
C GLU A 255 -6.32 11.68 -12.77
N GLY A 256 -7.29 11.03 -12.13
CA GLY A 256 -8.12 9.99 -12.75
C GLY A 256 -7.35 8.69 -13.07
N GLN A 257 -7.57 7.67 -12.23
CA GLN A 257 -6.94 6.34 -12.33
C GLN A 257 -5.41 6.32 -12.14
N LYS A 258 -4.91 5.20 -11.61
CA LYS A 258 -3.47 4.96 -11.53
C LYS A 258 -2.91 4.96 -12.95
N ARG A 259 -1.63 5.32 -13.14
CA ARG A 259 -1.02 5.23 -14.48
C ARG A 259 -1.23 3.81 -15.02
N LYS A 260 -1.46 3.64 -16.32
CA LYS A 260 -1.62 2.31 -16.96
C LYS A 260 -0.52 1.33 -16.51
N GLN A 261 0.69 1.84 -16.32
CA GLN A 261 1.84 1.11 -15.77
C GLN A 261 1.63 0.60 -14.34
N ASP A 262 1.05 1.41 -13.45
CA ASP A 262 0.76 1.01 -12.07
C ASP A 262 -0.34 -0.07 -12.01
N ILE A 263 -1.34 0.02 -12.90
CA ILE A 263 -2.43 -0.97 -13.01
C ILE A 263 -1.86 -2.30 -13.53
N GLU A 264 -1.06 -2.23 -14.59
CA GLU A 264 -0.41 -3.40 -15.19
C GLU A 264 0.59 -4.06 -14.23
N GLU A 265 1.32 -3.28 -13.43
CA GLU A 265 2.22 -3.79 -12.41
C GLU A 265 1.45 -4.46 -11.26
N ASP A 266 0.36 -3.86 -10.78
CA ASP A 266 -0.52 -4.44 -9.77
C ASP A 266 -1.14 -5.77 -10.26
N ASP A 267 -1.58 -5.82 -11.52
CA ASP A 267 -2.12 -7.03 -12.14
C ASP A 267 -1.04 -8.10 -12.33
N ARG A 268 0.18 -7.72 -12.73
CA ARG A 268 1.31 -8.66 -12.83
C ARG A 268 1.69 -9.21 -11.46
N ARG A 269 1.70 -8.38 -10.43
CA ARG A 269 1.97 -8.79 -9.04
C ARG A 269 0.88 -9.73 -8.53
N LYS A 270 -0.38 -9.47 -8.88
CA LYS A 270 -1.51 -10.34 -8.55
C LYS A 270 -1.41 -11.70 -9.26
N LYS A 271 -1.06 -11.72 -10.55
CA LYS A 271 -0.80 -12.95 -11.32
C LYS A 271 0.40 -13.73 -10.76
N GLN A 272 1.50 -13.06 -10.40
CA GLN A 272 2.66 -13.72 -9.80
C GLN A 272 2.33 -14.31 -8.43
N LYS A 273 1.57 -13.58 -7.60
CA LYS A 273 1.11 -14.09 -6.31
C LYS A 273 0.23 -15.32 -6.48
N GLN A 274 -0.75 -15.29 -7.39
CA GLN A 274 -1.57 -16.46 -7.71
C GLN A 274 -0.74 -17.65 -8.21
N LYS A 275 0.26 -17.40 -9.07
CA LYS A 275 1.15 -18.45 -9.58
C LYS A 275 2.02 -19.05 -8.47
N LYS A 276 2.48 -18.23 -7.51
CA LYS A 276 3.23 -18.68 -6.34
C LYS A 276 2.34 -19.49 -5.40
N ASP A 277 1.17 -18.97 -5.07
CA ASP A 277 0.20 -19.64 -4.18
C ASP A 277 -0.23 -21.01 -4.77
N ASN A 278 -0.42 -21.11 -6.10
CA ASN A 278 -0.69 -22.38 -6.77
C ASN A 278 0.53 -23.33 -6.78
N LYS A 279 1.74 -22.81 -6.94
CA LYS A 279 2.97 -23.62 -6.93
C LYS A 279 3.27 -24.16 -5.53
N ASP A 280 3.01 -23.38 -4.49
CA ASP A 280 3.14 -23.80 -3.10
C ASP A 280 2.05 -24.82 -2.72
N ALA A 281 0.86 -24.72 -3.33
CA ALA A 281 -0.20 -25.74 -3.21
C ALA A 281 0.16 -27.07 -3.91
N ASP A 282 0.78 -27.03 -5.09
CA ASP A 282 1.28 -28.22 -5.82
C ASP A 282 2.52 -28.84 -5.16
N ALA A 283 3.38 -28.06 -4.52
CA ALA A 283 4.51 -28.59 -3.77
C ALA A 283 4.06 -29.33 -2.49
N MET A 284 2.92 -28.91 -1.91
CA MET A 284 2.35 -29.51 -0.69
C MET A 284 1.48 -30.74 -0.99
N SER A 285 1.03 -30.94 -2.23
CA SER A 285 0.30 -32.15 -2.67
C SER A 285 1.22 -33.34 -2.96
N HIS A 286 2.50 -33.10 -3.29
CA HIS A 286 3.43 -34.15 -3.68
C HIS A 286 3.97 -35.04 -2.54
N PHE A 287 3.60 -34.81 -1.26
CA PHE A 287 4.25 -35.50 -0.14
C PHE A 287 3.42 -36.60 0.55
N ILE A 288 2.15 -36.86 0.20
CA ILE A 288 1.37 -37.95 0.85
C ILE A 288 0.40 -38.64 -0.13
N PRO A 289 0.82 -39.73 -0.81
CA PRO A 289 -0.02 -40.47 -1.77
C PRO A 289 -1.29 -41.12 -1.17
N SER A 290 -1.37 -41.29 0.15
CA SER A 290 -2.50 -41.96 0.82
C SER A 290 -3.68 -41.04 1.15
N LYS A 291 -3.48 -39.72 1.13
CA LYS A 291 -4.52 -38.73 1.45
C LYS A 291 -5.30 -38.30 0.19
N ASP A 292 -4.70 -38.45 -0.98
CA ASP A 292 -5.28 -38.04 -2.26
C ASP A 292 -6.47 -38.91 -2.67
N SER A 293 -6.47 -40.22 -2.39
CA SER A 293 -7.61 -41.10 -2.69
C SER A 293 -8.85 -40.75 -1.87
N LEU A 294 -8.65 -40.39 -0.59
CA LEU A 294 -9.72 -40.02 0.33
C LEU A 294 -10.30 -38.64 0.02
N ILE A 295 -9.44 -37.70 -0.40
CA ILE A 295 -9.85 -36.35 -0.83
C ILE A 295 -10.54 -36.39 -2.20
N GLN A 296 -10.14 -37.28 -3.11
CA GLN A 296 -10.82 -37.50 -4.39
C GLN A 296 -12.26 -38.01 -4.15
N GLN A 297 -12.42 -39.02 -3.29
CA GLN A 297 -13.73 -39.57 -2.92
C GLN A 297 -14.61 -38.53 -2.20
N GLN A 298 -14.05 -37.73 -1.30
CA GLN A 298 -14.79 -36.63 -0.66
C GLN A 298 -15.13 -35.50 -1.63
N LYS A 299 -14.29 -35.21 -2.63
CA LYS A 299 -14.57 -34.23 -3.69
C LYS A 299 -15.65 -34.73 -4.65
N GLU A 300 -15.64 -36.02 -5.02
CA GLU A 300 -16.72 -36.63 -5.82
C GLU A 300 -18.05 -36.62 -5.06
N ALA A 301 -18.05 -36.98 -3.78
CA ALA A 301 -19.24 -36.90 -2.93
C ALA A 301 -19.77 -35.46 -2.77
N GLN A 302 -18.88 -34.46 -2.68
CA GLN A 302 -19.27 -33.05 -2.65
C GLN A 302 -19.70 -32.48 -4.02
N GLN A 303 -19.24 -33.08 -5.13
CA GLN A 303 -19.66 -32.69 -6.48
C GLN A 303 -21.06 -33.24 -6.83
N ILE A 304 -21.45 -34.39 -6.28
CA ILE A 304 -22.81 -34.95 -6.47
C ILE A 304 -23.88 -34.12 -5.73
N SER A 305 -23.51 -33.41 -4.65
CA SER A 305 -24.45 -32.66 -3.79
C SER A 305 -24.64 -31.17 -4.15
N LYS A 306 -23.76 -30.55 -4.94
CA LYS A 306 -23.88 -29.13 -5.29
C LYS A 306 -24.65 -28.94 -6.58
N ARG A 307 -25.93 -28.52 -6.45
CA ARG A 307 -26.73 -27.97 -7.56
C ARG A 307 -25.90 -26.93 -8.32
N ARG A 308 -25.68 -27.18 -9.61
CA ARG A 308 -24.94 -26.29 -10.51
C ARG A 308 -25.63 -24.93 -10.56
N ARG A 309 -24.89 -23.86 -10.29
CA ARG A 309 -25.38 -22.49 -10.50
C ARG A 309 -25.58 -22.30 -12.00
N LEU A 310 -26.77 -21.85 -12.39
CA LEU A 310 -27.10 -21.51 -13.78
C LEU A 310 -26.19 -20.38 -14.25
N VAL A 311 -25.16 -20.73 -15.02
CA VAL A 311 -24.33 -19.80 -15.78
C VAL A 311 -24.98 -19.69 -17.14
N LEU A 312 -25.67 -18.58 -17.39
CA LEU A 312 -26.13 -18.24 -18.73
C LEU A 312 -24.91 -17.94 -19.60
N PRO A 313 -24.82 -18.49 -20.83
CA PRO A 313 -23.85 -18.05 -21.81
C PRO A 313 -23.94 -16.54 -21.98
N SER A 314 -22.78 -15.86 -22.02
CA SER A 314 -22.75 -14.44 -22.43
C SER A 314 -23.41 -14.33 -23.80
N ALA A 315 -24.30 -13.33 -23.97
CA ALA A 315 -25.06 -13.12 -25.20
C ALA A 315 -24.17 -13.31 -26.43
N GLN A 316 -24.44 -14.37 -27.20
CA GLN A 316 -23.87 -14.53 -28.53
C GLN A 316 -24.63 -13.54 -29.40
N VAL A 317 -23.99 -12.40 -29.66
CA VAL A 317 -24.39 -11.47 -30.71
C VAL A 317 -24.43 -12.31 -32.00
N GLY A 318 -25.61 -12.40 -32.62
CA GLY A 318 -25.80 -13.22 -33.82
C GLY A 318 -24.89 -12.72 -34.94
N GLU A 319 -24.46 -13.61 -35.84
CA GLU A 319 -23.56 -13.24 -36.95
C GLU A 319 -24.13 -12.07 -37.78
N ALA A 320 -25.47 -11.94 -37.85
CA ALA A 320 -26.17 -10.80 -38.44
C ALA A 320 -26.03 -9.48 -37.65
N GLU A 321 -26.03 -9.52 -36.31
CA GLU A 321 -25.78 -8.33 -35.47
C GLU A 321 -24.29 -7.94 -35.50
N LEU A 322 -23.41 -8.93 -35.66
CA LEU A 322 -21.96 -8.70 -35.84
C LEU A 322 -21.67 -8.09 -37.22
N GLU A 323 -22.35 -8.55 -38.27
CA GLU A 323 -22.32 -7.90 -39.58
C GLU A 323 -22.87 -6.47 -39.52
N GLU A 324 -23.92 -6.20 -38.76
CA GLU A 324 -24.49 -4.85 -38.61
C GLU A 324 -23.56 -3.90 -37.84
N ILE A 325 -22.89 -4.39 -36.78
CA ILE A 325 -21.87 -3.64 -36.03
C ILE A 325 -20.62 -3.41 -36.90
N VAL A 326 -20.21 -4.38 -37.71
CA VAL A 326 -19.11 -4.23 -38.68
C VAL A 326 -19.50 -3.26 -39.79
N LYS A 327 -20.77 -3.22 -40.22
CA LYS A 327 -21.28 -2.26 -41.21
C LYS A 327 -21.31 -0.84 -40.66
N ILE A 328 -21.66 -0.66 -39.38
CA ILE A 328 -21.59 0.63 -38.67
C ILE A 328 -20.14 1.07 -38.48
N GLY A 329 -19.23 0.13 -38.18
CA GLY A 329 -17.79 0.38 -38.11
C GLY A 329 -17.17 0.75 -39.45
N GLN A 330 -17.48 0.00 -40.52
CA GLN A 330 -17.04 0.28 -41.89
C GLN A 330 -17.64 1.57 -42.45
N ALA A 331 -18.87 1.94 -42.07
CA ALA A 331 -19.43 3.24 -42.45
C ALA A 331 -18.66 4.40 -41.79
N GLY A 332 -18.21 4.23 -40.55
CA GLY A 332 -17.34 5.20 -39.86
C GLY A 332 -15.92 5.27 -40.44
N GLU A 333 -15.39 4.13 -40.90
CA GLU A 333 -14.05 4.04 -41.48
C GLU A 333 -14.00 4.52 -42.94
N ASN A 334 -15.02 4.21 -43.75
CA ASN A 334 -15.21 4.78 -45.10
C ASN A 334 -15.46 6.30 -45.05
N ALA A 335 -16.16 6.80 -44.02
CA ALA A 335 -16.32 8.24 -43.82
C ALA A 335 -14.99 8.93 -43.45
N ARG A 336 -14.08 8.25 -42.74
CA ARG A 336 -12.71 8.73 -42.49
C ARG A 336 -11.85 8.70 -43.75
N ALA A 337 -11.90 7.61 -44.53
CA ALA A 337 -11.11 7.46 -45.74
C ALA A 337 -11.53 8.43 -46.87
N MET A 338 -12.82 8.71 -47.03
CA MET A 338 -13.32 9.70 -48.01
C MET A 338 -12.95 11.15 -47.67
N VAL A 339 -12.65 11.45 -46.39
CA VAL A 339 -12.22 12.78 -45.94
C VAL A 339 -10.71 12.97 -46.07
N ASP A 340 -9.94 11.89 -46.07
CA ASP A 340 -8.47 11.94 -46.25
C ASP A 340 -8.06 12.10 -47.73
N ASP A 341 -8.89 11.61 -48.68
CA ASP A 341 -8.60 11.65 -50.13
C ASP A 341 -9.02 12.98 -50.80
N ASN A 342 -9.92 13.76 -50.16
CA ASN A 342 -10.31 15.10 -50.60
C ASN A 342 -9.78 16.13 -49.61
N GLY A 343 -8.56 16.63 -49.86
CA GLY A 343 -7.80 17.56 -49.01
C GLY A 343 -8.49 18.91 -48.77
N ASN A 344 -9.52 18.91 -47.92
CA ASN A 344 -10.21 20.12 -47.46
C ASN A 344 -10.13 20.20 -45.92
N GLU A 345 -9.40 21.22 -45.46
CA GLU A 345 -8.89 21.38 -44.09
C GLU A 345 -9.97 21.70 -43.03
N ALA A 346 -11.22 21.95 -43.46
CA ALA A 346 -12.33 22.29 -42.58
C ALA A 346 -12.98 21.07 -41.89
N SER A 347 -12.84 19.86 -42.46
CA SER A 347 -13.50 18.64 -41.97
C SER A 347 -12.68 17.83 -40.96
N GLN A 348 -11.36 18.07 -40.87
CA GLN A 348 -10.48 17.37 -39.91
C GLN A 348 -10.75 17.76 -38.44
N GLY A 349 -11.37 18.91 -38.18
CA GLY A 349 -11.62 19.41 -36.82
C GLY A 349 -12.81 18.79 -36.08
N LEU A 350 -13.59 17.92 -36.71
CA LEU A 350 -14.80 17.32 -36.12
C LEU A 350 -14.57 15.93 -35.48
N LEU A 351 -13.36 15.39 -35.57
CA LEU A 351 -12.98 14.14 -34.90
C LEU A 351 -11.89 14.46 -33.86
N GLY A 352 -12.30 14.54 -32.59
CA GLY A 352 -11.44 15.02 -31.51
C GLY A 352 -10.35 14.03 -31.07
N GLU A 353 -9.10 14.50 -31.01
CA GLU A 353 -7.99 13.87 -30.29
C GLU A 353 -7.41 14.80 -29.21
N TYR A 354 -7.09 14.24 -28.04
CA TYR A 354 -6.53 14.95 -26.88
C TYR A 354 -5.07 14.54 -26.64
N SER A 355 -4.11 15.42 -26.94
CA SER A 355 -2.76 15.38 -26.34
C SER A 355 -1.96 16.64 -26.68
N ALA A 356 -1.80 17.57 -25.72
CA ALA A 356 -0.63 18.46 -25.65
C ALA A 356 -0.69 19.37 -24.41
N LEU A 357 0.23 19.18 -23.44
CA LEU A 357 0.72 20.31 -22.64
C LEU A 357 2.07 19.98 -22.02
N GLY A 358 3.12 20.61 -22.53
CA GLY A 358 4.46 20.42 -22.00
C GLY A 358 5.44 21.42 -22.57
N HIS A 359 5.37 22.69 -22.15
CA HIS A 359 6.55 23.57 -22.09
C HIS A 359 6.21 24.89 -21.36
N ALA A 360 7.20 25.40 -20.62
CA ALA A 360 7.41 26.81 -20.21
C ALA A 360 7.48 27.04 -18.68
N LYS A 361 8.66 26.76 -18.10
CA LYS A 361 9.12 27.39 -16.85
C LYS A 361 10.63 27.52 -16.88
N ASP A 362 11.14 28.73 -17.13
CA ASP A 362 12.40 29.25 -16.62
C ASP A 362 12.42 30.77 -16.78
N ALA A 363 12.68 31.50 -15.67
CA ALA A 363 13.39 32.78 -15.61
C ALA A 363 13.29 33.35 -14.19
N ARG A 364 14.43 33.84 -13.69
CA ARG A 364 14.79 34.07 -12.28
C ARG A 364 15.26 35.53 -12.12
N THR A 365 15.38 36.01 -10.86
CA THR A 365 16.41 36.93 -10.27
C THR A 365 15.81 37.74 -9.11
N PRO A 366 16.60 38.48 -8.29
CA PRO A 366 17.66 38.02 -7.40
C PRO A 366 17.30 38.25 -5.90
N ARG A 367 18.10 37.71 -4.98
CA ARG A 367 17.81 37.57 -3.54
C ARG A 367 18.55 38.61 -2.69
N THR A 368 17.91 39.05 -1.60
CA THR A 368 18.55 39.53 -0.37
C THR A 368 19.02 38.36 0.50
N ALA A 369 20.09 38.56 1.27
CA ALA A 369 20.72 37.54 2.11
C ALA A 369 19.78 37.05 3.23
N PRO A 370 19.75 35.74 3.55
CA PRO A 370 18.86 35.20 4.57
C PRO A 370 19.40 35.46 5.98
N GLN A 371 18.55 35.95 6.88
CA GLN A 371 18.81 35.87 8.31
C GLN A 371 18.74 34.40 8.75
N HIS A 372 19.74 33.97 9.51
CA HIS A 372 19.81 32.63 10.08
C HIS A 372 18.88 32.53 11.30
N ASP A 373 18.19 31.38 11.40
CA ASP A 373 17.24 31.08 12.46
C ASP A 373 18.00 30.45 13.63
N ASN A 374 18.31 31.29 14.63
CA ASN A 374 19.26 30.97 15.69
C ASN A 374 18.75 29.86 16.63
N VAL A 375 17.43 29.75 16.79
CA VAL A 375 16.78 28.78 17.68
C VAL A 375 16.93 27.35 17.14
N MET A 376 16.84 27.17 15.82
CA MET A 376 17.00 25.87 15.17
C MET A 376 18.45 25.39 15.13
N ALA A 377 19.42 26.31 15.12
CA ALA A 377 20.84 25.95 15.23
C ALA A 377 21.21 25.58 16.68
N GLU A 378 20.68 26.29 17.67
CA GLU A 378 20.89 26.00 19.09
C GLU A 378 20.25 24.66 19.50
N ALA A 379 19.02 24.36 19.05
CA ALA A 379 18.36 23.07 19.29
C ALA A 379 19.11 21.88 18.67
N ARG A 380 19.80 22.10 17.54
CA ARG A 380 20.66 21.08 16.91
C ARG A 380 21.96 20.88 17.67
N ASN A 381 22.57 21.95 18.15
CA ASN A 381 23.76 21.87 19.00
C ASN A 381 23.45 21.15 20.33
N ILE A 382 22.31 21.44 20.97
CA ILE A 382 21.86 20.75 22.20
C ILE A 382 21.61 19.26 21.95
N ARG A 383 20.98 18.92 20.83
CA ARG A 383 20.75 17.51 20.45
C ARG A 383 22.07 16.78 20.22
N ASN A 384 23.03 17.41 19.55
CA ASN A 384 24.36 16.83 19.31
C ASN A 384 25.14 16.64 20.62
N LEU A 385 25.04 17.59 21.57
CA LEU A 385 25.61 17.46 22.92
C LEU A 385 24.96 16.32 23.73
N SER A 386 23.63 16.15 23.62
CA SER A 386 22.91 15.10 24.35
C SER A 386 23.14 13.69 23.82
N MET A 387 23.57 13.56 22.56
CA MET A 387 23.72 12.28 21.86
C MET A 387 25.15 11.71 21.90
N GLN A 388 26.11 12.41 22.53
CA GLN A 388 27.51 11.97 22.58
C GLN A 388 27.89 11.36 23.93
N GLN A 389 28.63 10.25 23.90
CA GLN A 389 29.30 9.68 25.08
C GLN A 389 30.68 10.32 25.28
N THR A 390 31.10 10.43 26.55
CA THR A 390 32.26 11.22 27.02
C THR A 390 33.61 10.81 26.41
N PRO A 391 34.58 11.76 26.28
CA PRO A 391 35.73 11.68 25.37
C PRO A 391 36.93 10.87 25.90
N LEU A 392 36.71 9.81 26.68
CA LEU A 392 37.80 8.93 27.14
C LEU A 392 38.19 7.87 26.09
N LEU A 393 37.44 7.78 24.98
CA LEU A 393 37.60 6.76 23.95
C LEU A 393 38.14 7.29 22.60
N GLY A 394 38.86 8.42 22.62
CA GLY A 394 39.78 8.81 21.54
C GLY A 394 39.18 9.18 20.18
N GLU A 395 37.88 9.43 20.06
CA GLU A 395 37.27 9.95 18.82
C GLU A 395 37.07 11.48 18.86
N GLU A 396 37.19 12.11 17.68
CA GLU A 396 37.21 13.56 17.47
C GLU A 396 35.81 14.18 17.63
N ASN A 397 35.70 15.29 18.40
CA ASN A 397 34.41 15.94 18.70
C ASN A 397 33.73 16.48 17.43
N THR A 398 32.40 16.32 17.33
CA THR A 398 31.66 16.85 16.17
C THR A 398 31.61 18.38 16.17
N PRO A 399 31.78 19.05 15.02
CA PRO A 399 31.80 20.51 14.93
C PRO A 399 30.42 21.12 15.22
N MET A 400 30.36 22.04 16.20
CA MET A 400 29.17 22.82 16.55
C MET A 400 28.99 24.00 15.59
N HIS A 401 27.75 24.40 15.32
CA HIS A 401 27.47 25.57 14.50
C HIS A 401 27.62 26.86 15.33
N GLU A 402 28.57 27.73 14.97
CA GLU A 402 28.75 29.05 15.60
C GLU A 402 27.68 30.05 15.10
N LEU A 403 27.01 30.69 16.05
CA LEU A 403 25.98 31.69 15.81
C LEU A 403 26.60 33.09 15.89
N VAL A 404 26.51 33.86 14.82
CA VAL A 404 26.99 35.26 14.79
C VAL A 404 26.14 36.09 15.76
N GLY A 405 26.76 36.55 16.85
CA GLY A 405 26.19 37.50 17.80
C GLY A 405 25.81 36.95 19.17
N ARG A 406 26.08 35.68 19.51
CA ARG A 406 25.89 35.16 20.88
C ARG A 406 26.96 34.14 21.25
N THR A 407 27.75 34.44 22.28
CA THR A 407 28.56 33.46 23.01
C THR A 407 27.64 32.82 24.06
N GLY A 408 27.42 31.50 23.96
CA GLY A 408 26.40 30.81 24.73
C GLY A 408 26.71 30.77 26.23
N PHE A 409 26.10 31.68 27.01
CA PHE A 409 25.74 31.45 28.42
C PHE A 409 24.83 32.57 29.00
N GLU A 410 23.78 33.01 28.31
CA GLU A 410 22.86 34.03 28.85
C GLU A 410 21.38 33.74 28.54
N GLY A 411 20.62 33.42 29.60
CA GLY A 411 19.22 33.83 29.87
C GLY A 411 18.09 33.48 28.88
N ALA A 412 17.05 32.81 29.39
CA ALA A 412 15.87 32.32 28.67
C ALA A 412 14.79 33.38 28.32
N THR A 413 15.17 34.58 27.83
CA THR A 413 14.17 35.49 27.22
C THR A 413 14.67 36.13 25.91
N PRO A 414 13.86 36.14 24.84
CA PRO A 414 14.24 36.74 23.57
C PRO A 414 14.12 38.26 23.60
N ARG A 415 15.22 38.98 23.40
CA ARG A 415 15.20 40.42 23.08
C ARG A 415 14.98 40.61 21.57
N GLY A 416 13.97 41.37 21.20
CA GLY A 416 13.71 41.75 19.81
C GLY A 416 14.60 42.93 19.38
N SER A 417 15.39 42.76 18.31
CA SER A 417 16.02 43.88 17.62
C SER A 417 15.14 44.34 16.46
N VAL A 418 14.72 45.60 16.50
CA VAL A 418 13.97 46.23 15.42
C VAL A 418 14.97 46.75 14.39
N ALA A 419 15.10 46.06 13.26
CA ALA A 419 15.81 46.60 12.10
C ALA A 419 14.85 47.55 11.36
N ALA A 420 15.02 48.84 11.60
CA ALA A 420 14.35 49.91 10.86
C ALA A 420 14.86 49.95 9.41
N THR A 421 13.95 49.86 8.44
CA THR A 421 14.23 50.23 7.05
C THR A 421 14.17 51.75 6.90
N PRO A 422 15.24 52.45 6.48
CA PRO A 422 15.14 53.85 6.08
C PRO A 422 14.34 53.94 4.79
N ASN A 423 13.28 54.75 4.80
CA ASN A 423 12.42 55.06 3.67
C ASN A 423 13.19 55.89 2.62
N PRO A 424 13.48 55.35 1.42
CA PRO A 424 13.96 56.18 0.31
C PRO A 424 12.76 56.60 -0.54
N LEU A 425 12.61 57.90 -0.77
CA LEU A 425 11.61 58.56 -1.63
C LEU A 425 10.40 59.18 -0.89
N ALA A 426 10.66 59.84 0.22
CA ALA A 426 10.31 61.26 0.25
C ALA A 426 11.45 62.04 -0.40
N THR A 427 11.23 62.64 -1.57
CA THR A 427 11.99 63.84 -1.98
C THR A 427 11.12 64.80 -2.82
N PRO A 428 11.36 66.11 -2.67
CA PRO A 428 10.60 67.21 -3.28
C PRO A 428 11.16 67.65 -4.65
N LEU A 429 10.29 68.31 -5.43
CA LEU A 429 10.47 69.48 -6.34
C LEU A 429 11.72 69.63 -7.26
N HIS A 430 11.49 70.24 -8.43
CA HIS A 430 12.37 70.80 -9.49
C HIS A 430 12.38 69.95 -10.78
N SER A 431 11.80 70.36 -11.92
CA SER A 431 11.98 71.53 -12.82
C SER A 431 13.11 71.34 -13.86
N ASN A 432 12.76 71.66 -15.13
CA ASN A 432 13.60 71.80 -16.34
C ASN A 432 14.09 70.49 -17.00
N THR A 433 14.14 70.32 -18.32
CA THR A 433 14.04 71.23 -19.48
C THR A 433 13.95 70.40 -20.78
N SER A 434 13.45 71.02 -21.86
CA SER A 434 13.67 70.73 -23.30
C SER A 434 13.29 69.33 -23.81
N ASP A 435 12.12 69.10 -24.44
CA ASP A 435 11.66 69.59 -25.75
C ASP A 435 12.34 68.90 -26.96
N VAL A 436 11.67 68.98 -28.11
CA VAL A 436 12.03 68.52 -29.46
C VAL A 436 11.48 67.13 -29.85
N SER A 437 10.15 67.02 -29.93
CA SER A 437 9.51 66.79 -31.24
C SER A 437 8.03 67.20 -31.20
N ALA A 438 7.79 68.50 -31.33
CA ALA A 438 6.51 69.06 -31.69
C ALA A 438 6.31 68.94 -33.21
N THR A 439 5.12 68.68 -33.78
CA THR A 439 4.02 69.65 -34.02
C THR A 439 2.99 69.00 -35.00
N PRO A 440 1.86 69.62 -35.39
CA PRO A 440 0.77 70.20 -34.57
C PRO A 440 -0.64 70.02 -35.22
N MET A 441 -1.72 70.37 -34.51
CA MET A 441 -2.83 71.23 -35.04
C MET A 441 -3.83 71.64 -33.93
N SER A 442 -4.05 72.95 -33.90
CA SER A 442 -4.99 73.90 -33.23
C SER A 442 -6.36 73.41 -32.70
N VAL A 443 -7.15 74.11 -31.86
CA VAL A 443 -7.10 75.19 -30.83
C VAL A 443 -8.54 75.77 -30.74
N SER A 444 -8.98 76.14 -29.52
CA SER A 444 -10.11 77.05 -29.15
C SER A 444 -11.56 76.49 -29.23
N GLY A 445 -12.44 76.57 -28.21
CA GLY A 445 -12.44 77.38 -26.99
C GLY A 445 -13.56 77.02 -25.97
N ARG A 446 -13.49 77.63 -24.78
CA ARG A 446 -14.49 77.67 -23.66
C ARG A 446 -15.64 78.68 -23.99
N PRO A 447 -16.69 78.93 -23.14
CA PRO A 447 -17.09 78.40 -21.82
C PRO A 447 -18.61 78.07 -21.65
N GLY A 448 -19.01 77.48 -20.52
CA GLY A 448 -20.42 77.45 -20.09
C GLY A 448 -20.59 77.01 -18.63
N ALA A 449 -20.90 77.97 -17.75
CA ALA A 449 -21.17 77.78 -16.33
C ALA A 449 -22.64 78.11 -16.01
N THR A 450 -23.06 77.66 -14.81
CA THR A 450 -24.13 78.14 -13.89
C THR A 450 -25.17 77.06 -13.50
N PRO A 451 -25.90 77.19 -12.35
CA PRO A 451 -25.42 76.74 -11.03
C PRO A 451 -26.54 76.18 -10.09
N LEU A 452 -26.17 75.91 -8.82
CA LEU A 452 -27.03 75.86 -7.59
C LEU A 452 -28.08 74.74 -7.41
N ARG A 453 -27.86 73.88 -6.39
CA ARG A 453 -28.90 73.61 -5.37
C ARG A 453 -28.29 73.14 -4.04
N THR A 454 -28.93 73.59 -2.97
CA THR A 454 -28.47 73.73 -1.58
C THR A 454 -28.48 72.44 -0.75
N PRO A 455 -27.74 72.41 0.38
CA PRO A 455 -27.77 71.34 1.36
C PRO A 455 -28.87 71.58 2.40
N MET A 456 -29.67 70.57 2.74
CA MET A 456 -30.47 70.62 3.96
C MET A 456 -30.31 69.37 4.81
N ARG A 457 -29.71 69.63 5.98
CA ARG A 457 -30.02 69.08 7.30
C ARG A 457 -31.47 68.61 7.44
N ASP A 458 -31.64 67.43 8.01
CA ASP A 458 -32.50 67.28 9.18
C ASP A 458 -31.80 66.37 10.20
N SER A 459 -31.41 66.97 11.32
CA SER A 459 -30.78 66.33 12.48
C SER A 459 -31.66 66.57 13.71
N LEU A 460 -32.98 66.57 13.52
CA LEU A 460 -33.98 66.63 14.57
C LEU A 460 -35.10 65.67 14.20
N SER A 461 -35.28 64.62 15.00
CA SER A 461 -36.35 63.63 14.90
C SER A 461 -37.75 64.28 14.97
N ILE A 462 -38.27 64.79 13.85
CA ILE A 462 -39.53 65.55 13.79
C ILE A 462 -40.61 64.95 12.87
N ASN A 463 -40.34 63.83 12.19
CA ASN A 463 -41.42 63.04 11.58
C ASN A 463 -41.62 61.76 12.37
N ASP A 464 -42.42 61.91 13.42
CA ASP A 464 -43.11 60.81 14.06
C ASP A 464 -44.37 60.45 13.24
N ASP A 465 -44.54 59.15 13.13
CA ASP A 465 -45.73 58.37 12.84
C ASP A 465 -46.48 58.41 11.48
N SER A 466 -46.61 57.17 11.00
CA SER A 466 -47.86 56.54 10.55
C SER A 466 -48.27 56.64 9.07
N VAL A 467 -48.39 55.44 8.49
CA VAL A 467 -49.16 55.06 7.29
C VAL A 467 -48.59 55.51 5.93
N SER A 468 -47.82 54.62 5.29
CA SER A 468 -48.04 54.32 3.87
C SER A 468 -47.50 52.94 3.51
N SER A 469 -48.40 51.96 3.55
CA SER A 469 -48.25 50.69 2.83
C SER A 469 -48.31 50.99 1.33
N PHE A 470 -47.26 50.59 0.59
CA PHE A 470 -47.17 50.27 -0.85
C PHE A 470 -45.87 50.79 -1.50
N GLY A 471 -44.96 49.85 -1.84
CA GLY A 471 -43.99 50.01 -2.92
C GLY A 471 -42.51 50.22 -2.54
N GLU A 472 -41.89 49.34 -1.76
CA GLU A 472 -40.43 49.36 -1.55
C GLU A 472 -39.69 48.74 -2.75
N THR A 473 -38.86 49.53 -3.43
CA THR A 473 -37.95 49.00 -4.45
C THR A 473 -36.71 48.39 -3.77
N PRO A 474 -36.14 47.26 -4.26
CA PRO A 474 -34.92 46.64 -3.69
C PRO A 474 -33.70 47.57 -3.59
N ARG A 475 -33.73 48.70 -4.32
CA ARG A 475 -32.71 49.74 -4.28
C ARG A 475 -32.83 50.63 -3.03
N GLN A 476 -34.04 50.95 -2.59
CA GLN A 476 -34.29 51.74 -1.39
C GLN A 476 -33.91 50.97 -0.12
N GLU A 477 -34.22 49.66 -0.08
CA GLU A 477 -33.82 48.79 1.04
C GLU A 477 -32.29 48.67 1.17
N ARG A 478 -31.58 48.64 0.04
CA ARG A 478 -30.11 48.67 0.04
C ARG A 478 -29.53 49.96 0.58
N HIS A 479 -30.15 51.11 0.28
CA HIS A 479 -29.71 52.39 0.82
C HIS A 479 -29.97 52.47 2.33
N ARG A 480 -31.15 52.04 2.79
CA ARG A 480 -31.50 51.96 4.21
C ARG A 480 -30.51 51.08 5.01
N LEU A 481 -30.17 49.91 4.49
CA LEU A 481 -29.18 49.02 5.11
C LEU A 481 -27.76 49.61 5.07
N HIS A 482 -27.43 50.39 4.04
CA HIS A 482 -26.15 51.08 3.95
C HIS A 482 -26.02 52.18 5.00
N ASP A 483 -27.08 52.96 5.21
CA ASP A 483 -27.11 54.05 6.18
C ASP A 483 -27.06 53.51 7.62
N LEU A 484 -27.79 52.43 7.92
CA LEU A 484 -27.69 51.71 9.21
C LEU A 484 -26.28 51.20 9.48
N LYS A 485 -25.62 50.64 8.46
CA LYS A 485 -24.24 50.14 8.58
C LYS A 485 -23.24 51.28 8.78
N SER A 486 -23.47 52.43 8.16
CA SER A 486 -22.64 53.62 8.31
C SER A 486 -22.78 54.22 9.72
N GLN A 487 -24.00 54.31 10.25
CA GLN A 487 -24.27 54.76 11.62
C GLN A 487 -23.59 53.86 12.67
N LEU A 488 -23.72 52.54 12.54
CA LEU A 488 -23.03 51.59 13.43
C LEU A 488 -21.51 51.75 13.36
N LYS A 489 -20.96 51.95 12.15
CA LYS A 489 -19.52 52.14 11.96
C LYS A 489 -19.02 53.41 12.62
N GLN A 490 -19.77 54.52 12.54
CA GLN A 490 -19.44 55.74 13.28
C GLN A 490 -19.53 55.54 14.79
N GLY A 491 -20.53 54.78 15.27
CA GLY A 491 -20.64 54.39 16.68
C GLY A 491 -19.41 53.64 17.19
N PHE A 492 -18.91 52.66 16.44
CA PHE A 492 -17.70 51.92 16.81
C PHE A 492 -16.41 52.74 16.70
N MET A 493 -16.36 53.75 15.84
CA MET A 493 -15.21 54.66 15.73
C MET A 493 -15.16 55.71 16.85
N SER A 494 -16.27 55.93 17.57
CA SER A 494 -16.34 56.83 18.72
C SER A 494 -15.86 56.20 20.04
N LEU A 495 -15.54 54.90 20.02
CA LEU A 495 -14.98 54.22 21.19
C LEU A 495 -13.50 54.61 21.36
N PRO A 496 -13.07 55.02 22.57
CA PRO A 496 -11.67 55.33 22.84
C PRO A 496 -10.78 54.12 22.57
N ALA A 497 -9.67 54.31 21.85
CA ALA A 497 -8.71 53.24 21.61
C ALA A 497 -8.04 52.83 22.95
N PRO A 498 -7.96 51.53 23.28
CA PRO A 498 -7.34 51.08 24.52
C PRO A 498 -5.84 51.41 24.51
N THR A 499 -5.40 52.18 25.50
CA THR A 499 -3.99 52.50 25.72
C THR A 499 -3.43 51.54 26.78
N ASN A 500 -2.54 50.64 26.37
CA ASN A 500 -1.83 49.73 27.26
C ASN A 500 -0.60 50.44 27.83
N ASN A 501 -0.76 51.13 28.96
CA ASN A 501 0.36 51.57 29.79
C ASN A 501 0.31 50.80 31.11
N PHE A 502 1.09 49.73 31.20
CA PHE A 502 1.45 49.12 32.48
C PHE A 502 2.98 49.04 32.53
N GLU A 503 3.54 49.81 33.47
CA GLU A 503 4.94 49.81 33.83
C GLU A 503 5.21 48.57 34.69
N LEU A 504 5.97 47.62 34.17
CA LEU A 504 6.29 46.36 34.86
C LEU A 504 7.43 46.62 35.84
N VAL A 505 7.09 47.06 37.06
CA VAL A 505 8.00 46.91 38.20
C VAL A 505 7.96 45.44 38.58
N LEU A 506 9.11 44.77 38.57
CA LEU A 506 9.30 43.46 39.18
C LEU A 506 9.74 43.69 40.64
N PRO A 507 8.90 43.38 41.64
CA PRO A 507 9.39 43.11 42.99
C PRO A 507 10.00 41.71 43.02
N GLU A 508 11.22 41.63 43.53
CA GLU A 508 11.85 40.40 43.98
C GLU A 508 11.05 39.81 45.16
N ASP A 509 10.95 38.49 45.16
CA ASP A 509 10.61 37.56 46.23
C ASP A 509 10.07 38.16 47.54
N ASP A 510 8.78 37.92 47.80
CA ASP A 510 8.29 37.63 49.15
C ASP A 510 7.10 36.66 49.06
N GLU A 511 7.28 35.51 49.69
CA GLU A 511 6.27 34.49 49.93
C GLU A 511 5.22 35.03 50.92
N GLU A 512 3.99 34.50 50.82
CA GLU A 512 2.86 34.68 51.75
C GLU A 512 2.03 35.98 51.63
N ALA A 513 1.02 35.95 50.74
CA ALA A 513 -0.40 36.23 51.05
C ALA A 513 -1.20 36.60 49.79
N GLY A 514 -2.16 35.77 49.37
CA GLY A 514 -3.07 36.14 48.28
C GLY A 514 -3.98 35.03 47.73
N ASP A 515 -4.40 34.06 48.55
CA ASP A 515 -5.23 32.92 48.11
C ASP A 515 -6.73 33.27 47.84
N ASP A 516 -7.13 34.53 48.03
CA ASP A 516 -8.54 34.93 47.95
C ASP A 516 -8.98 35.48 46.57
N GLU A 517 -8.06 35.94 45.70
CA GLU A 517 -8.44 36.42 44.36
C GLU A 517 -8.55 35.30 43.31
N ILE A 518 -7.80 34.20 43.48
CA ILE A 518 -7.87 33.00 42.62
C ILE A 518 -9.21 32.28 42.81
N SER A 519 -9.73 32.29 44.04
CA SER A 519 -11.00 31.65 44.41
C SER A 519 -12.23 32.34 43.78
N GLN A 520 -12.16 33.63 43.45
CA GLN A 520 -13.22 34.34 42.73
C GLN A 520 -13.13 34.17 41.21
N ALA A 521 -11.93 34.03 40.64
CA ALA A 521 -11.74 33.79 39.21
C ALA A 521 -12.16 32.37 38.77
N MET A 522 -12.09 31.37 39.66
CA MET A 522 -12.58 29.99 39.40
C MET A 522 -14.11 29.83 39.44
N ARG A 523 -14.88 30.88 39.78
CA ARG A 523 -16.36 30.84 39.79
C ARG A 523 -17.03 31.28 38.48
N ILE A 524 -16.27 31.67 37.48
CA ILE A 524 -16.83 31.99 36.17
C ILE A 524 -16.79 30.70 35.35
N GLU A 525 -17.89 29.91 35.37
CA GLU A 525 -18.08 28.76 34.48
C GLU A 525 -17.69 29.16 33.05
N ASP A 526 -16.81 28.37 32.44
CA ASP A 526 -16.25 28.62 31.12
C ASP A 526 -17.40 28.77 30.11
N ALA A 527 -17.33 29.72 29.18
CA ALA A 527 -18.47 30.00 28.28
C ALA A 527 -18.89 28.75 27.49
N SER A 528 -17.92 27.87 27.20
CA SER A 528 -18.13 26.58 26.56
C SER A 528 -18.92 25.59 27.43
N GLU A 529 -18.72 25.59 28.75
CA GLU A 529 -19.41 24.72 29.69
C GLU A 529 -20.84 25.18 29.94
N ARG A 530 -21.07 26.50 30.05
CA ARG A 530 -22.41 27.08 30.16
C ARG A 530 -23.25 26.82 28.91
N GLU A 531 -22.66 26.97 27.73
CA GLU A 531 -23.31 26.63 26.46
C GLU A 531 -23.57 25.13 26.34
N ALA A 532 -22.64 24.27 26.78
CA ALA A 532 -22.83 22.82 26.80
C ALA A 532 -23.98 22.41 27.74
N LYS A 533 -24.08 23.03 28.92
CA LYS A 533 -25.14 22.78 29.91
C LYS A 533 -26.50 23.26 29.42
N LEU A 534 -26.58 24.45 28.82
CA LEU A 534 -27.79 24.97 28.17
C LEU A 534 -28.23 24.10 27.00
N LYS A 535 -27.28 23.61 26.20
CA LYS A 535 -27.54 22.68 25.10
C LYS A 535 -28.03 21.33 25.61
N ALA A 536 -27.41 20.78 26.65
CA ALA A 536 -27.83 19.52 27.27
C ALA A 536 -29.23 19.64 27.89
N LEU A 537 -29.55 20.78 28.51
CA LEU A 537 -30.88 21.06 29.06
C LEU A 537 -31.93 21.15 27.92
N ARG A 538 -31.62 21.85 26.83
CA ARG A 538 -32.48 21.93 25.64
C ARG A 538 -32.68 20.56 24.99
N GLU A 539 -31.63 19.77 24.83
CA GLU A 539 -31.71 18.41 24.29
C GLU A 539 -32.52 17.49 25.21
N ALA A 540 -32.40 17.63 26.53
CA ALA A 540 -33.21 16.89 27.50
C ALA A 540 -34.69 17.31 27.45
N GLU A 541 -34.99 18.60 27.29
CA GLU A 541 -36.35 19.10 27.09
C GLU A 541 -36.94 18.61 25.76
N GLU A 542 -36.17 18.63 24.67
CA GLU A 542 -36.55 18.09 23.37
C GLU A 542 -36.81 16.58 23.44
N GLN A 543 -35.99 15.82 24.19
CA GLN A 543 -36.21 14.39 24.42
C GLN A 543 -37.46 14.13 25.24
N LYS A 544 -37.73 14.90 26.30
CA LYS A 544 -38.98 14.83 27.07
C LYS A 544 -40.18 15.17 26.20
N ALA A 545 -40.10 16.23 25.40
CA ALA A 545 -41.14 16.62 24.45
C ALA A 545 -41.38 15.53 23.40
N LEU A 546 -40.32 14.91 22.86
CA LEU A 546 -40.43 13.78 21.95
C LEU A 546 -41.04 12.57 22.66
N ALA A 547 -40.66 12.27 23.90
CA ALA A 547 -41.20 11.17 24.70
C ALA A 547 -42.70 11.34 25.02
N ARG A 548 -43.20 12.57 25.12
CA ARG A 548 -44.63 12.90 25.26
C ARG A 548 -45.42 12.74 23.96
N ARG A 549 -44.76 12.68 22.80
CA ARG A 549 -45.45 12.42 21.51
C ARG A 549 -46.01 11.01 21.45
N THR A 550 -47.10 10.85 20.70
CA THR A 550 -47.68 9.55 20.40
C THR A 550 -46.69 8.67 19.63
N GLN A 551 -46.86 7.36 19.70
CA GLN A 551 -46.00 6.41 18.97
C GLN A 551 -46.12 6.57 17.45
N VAL A 552 -47.29 6.98 16.96
CA VAL A 552 -47.58 7.22 15.53
C VAL A 552 -46.73 8.38 15.01
N VAL A 553 -46.67 9.49 15.76
CA VAL A 553 -45.83 10.66 15.43
C VAL A 553 -44.35 10.33 15.54
N LYS A 554 -43.93 9.60 16.59
CA LYS A 554 -42.53 9.17 16.77
C LYS A 554 -42.00 8.29 15.63
N ARG A 555 -42.87 7.41 15.08
CA ARG A 555 -42.51 6.47 14.00
C ARG A 555 -42.70 7.05 12.61
N GLY A 556 -43.24 8.26 12.47
CA GLY A 556 -43.49 8.89 11.17
C GLY A 556 -44.48 8.11 10.29
N LEU A 557 -45.45 7.43 10.91
CA LEU A 557 -46.45 6.65 10.17
C LEU A 557 -47.44 7.58 9.43
N PRO A 558 -48.06 7.13 8.32
CA PRO A 558 -49.07 7.90 7.60
C PRO A 558 -50.24 8.28 8.51
N ARG A 559 -50.68 9.55 8.47
CA ARG A 559 -51.82 10.07 9.25
C ARG A 559 -52.86 10.68 8.32
N PRO A 560 -54.16 10.61 8.66
CA PRO A 560 -55.22 11.24 7.85
C PRO A 560 -55.06 12.76 7.80
N VAL A 561 -55.28 13.35 6.61
CA VAL A 561 -55.10 14.79 6.36
C VAL A 561 -56.29 15.60 6.88
N ASP A 562 -57.50 15.08 6.68
CA ASP A 562 -58.76 15.62 7.21
C ASP A 562 -59.35 14.59 8.20
N PHE A 563 -59.50 14.97 9.48
CA PHE A 563 -60.04 14.11 10.53
C PHE A 563 -61.18 14.81 11.28
N ASP A 564 -62.38 14.24 11.22
CA ASP A 564 -63.55 14.73 11.96
C ASP A 564 -63.81 13.87 13.20
N ALA A 565 -63.18 14.25 14.31
CA ALA A 565 -63.28 13.53 15.58
C ALA A 565 -64.72 13.47 16.14
N ALA A 566 -65.52 14.52 15.92
CA ALA A 566 -66.88 14.59 16.46
C ALA A 566 -67.81 13.56 15.80
N ALA A 567 -67.70 13.37 14.49
CA ALA A 567 -68.45 12.35 13.75
C ALA A 567 -68.09 10.93 14.21
N PHE A 568 -66.81 10.62 14.37
CA PHE A 568 -66.37 9.28 14.84
C PHE A 568 -66.80 8.99 16.28
N ILE A 569 -66.69 9.97 17.19
CA ILE A 569 -67.18 9.80 18.57
C ILE A 569 -68.70 9.62 18.57
N SER A 570 -69.46 10.31 17.70
CA SER A 570 -70.91 10.15 17.58
C SER A 570 -71.32 8.74 17.11
N GLN A 571 -70.59 8.15 16.16
CA GLN A 571 -70.82 6.79 15.68
C GLN A 571 -70.49 5.74 16.75
N LEU A 572 -69.35 5.90 17.43
CA LEU A 572 -68.97 5.04 18.56
C LEU A 572 -69.90 5.21 19.76
N THR A 573 -70.55 6.38 19.91
CA THR A 573 -71.54 6.61 20.97
C THR A 573 -72.89 6.00 20.64
N ALA A 574 -73.35 6.09 19.39
CA ALA A 574 -74.57 5.46 18.88
C ALA A 574 -74.50 3.92 18.88
N ALA A 575 -73.32 3.33 18.62
CA ALA A 575 -73.08 1.88 18.68
C ALA A 575 -73.21 1.27 20.10
N LYS A 576 -73.57 2.04 21.14
CA LYS A 576 -73.89 1.53 22.48
C LYS A 576 -75.16 0.68 22.52
N ASP A 577 -76.11 1.04 21.64
CA ASP A 577 -77.51 0.66 21.81
C ASP A 577 -77.92 -0.51 20.90
N GLU A 578 -76.99 -1.15 20.19
CA GLU A 578 -77.26 -2.35 19.40
C GLU A 578 -77.15 -3.64 20.26
N PRO A 579 -78.23 -4.41 20.43
CA PRO A 579 -78.20 -5.69 21.13
C PRO A 579 -77.81 -6.81 20.17
N GLU A 580 -76.50 -7.13 20.06
CA GLU A 580 -76.02 -8.29 19.29
C GLU A 580 -75.34 -9.34 20.18
N LEU A 581 -75.71 -10.62 19.92
CA LEU A 581 -75.30 -11.85 20.61
C LEU A 581 -73.80 -12.16 20.48
N VAL A 582 -72.94 -11.49 21.26
CA VAL A 582 -71.54 -11.90 21.41
C VAL A 582 -71.16 -11.94 22.89
N GLU A 583 -70.51 -13.04 23.27
CA GLU A 583 -69.98 -13.36 24.60
C GLU A 583 -69.00 -12.27 25.07
N GLU A 584 -69.15 -11.80 26.31
CA GLU A 584 -68.33 -10.76 27.01
C GLU A 584 -68.71 -9.26 26.73
N PRO A 585 -69.80 -8.73 27.31
CA PRO A 585 -70.17 -7.31 27.21
C PRO A 585 -69.11 -6.35 27.79
N SER A 586 -68.38 -6.78 28.82
CA SER A 586 -67.27 -6.06 29.47
C SER A 586 -66.12 -5.75 28.51
N ARG A 587 -65.78 -6.71 27.63
CA ARG A 587 -64.70 -6.58 26.66
C ARG A 587 -65.05 -5.57 25.57
N LYS A 588 -66.26 -5.62 25.01
CA LYS A 588 -66.72 -4.64 24.01
C LYS A 588 -66.77 -3.23 24.58
N GLU A 589 -67.20 -3.08 25.83
CA GLU A 589 -67.19 -1.78 26.51
C GLU A 589 -65.77 -1.23 26.69
N ALA A 590 -64.81 -2.08 27.08
CA ALA A 590 -63.39 -1.71 27.16
C ALA A 590 -62.81 -1.34 25.78
N GLU A 591 -63.04 -2.16 24.74
CA GLU A 591 -62.59 -1.90 23.36
C GLU A 591 -63.15 -0.57 22.83
N ARG A 592 -64.40 -0.25 23.17
CA ARG A 592 -65.04 1.01 22.82
C ARG A 592 -64.43 2.21 23.54
N LEU A 593 -64.17 2.12 24.85
CA LEU A 593 -63.50 3.18 25.60
C LEU A 593 -62.10 3.46 25.01
N VAL A 594 -61.36 2.40 24.66
CA VAL A 594 -60.07 2.48 23.97
C VAL A 594 -60.21 3.16 22.60
N ALA A 595 -61.25 2.83 21.82
CA ALA A 595 -61.51 3.45 20.52
C ALA A 595 -61.83 4.95 20.63
N ILE A 596 -62.60 5.36 21.64
CA ILE A 596 -62.90 6.77 21.91
C ILE A 596 -61.61 7.53 22.30
N GLU A 597 -60.77 6.94 23.14
CA GLU A 597 -59.48 7.53 23.53
C GLU A 597 -58.52 7.63 22.33
N MET A 598 -58.49 6.62 21.46
CA MET A 598 -57.72 6.63 20.21
C MET A 598 -58.15 7.77 19.28
N VAL A 599 -59.46 8.03 19.14
CA VAL A 599 -59.97 9.15 18.32
C VAL A 599 -59.53 10.51 18.89
N LYS A 600 -59.54 10.68 20.22
CA LYS A 600 -59.02 11.89 20.89
C LYS A 600 -57.51 12.08 20.71
N LEU A 601 -56.74 10.99 20.71
CA LEU A 601 -55.30 11.02 20.41
C LEU A 601 -55.00 11.43 18.96
N LEU A 602 -55.80 10.94 18.00
CA LEU A 602 -55.68 11.34 16.60
C LEU A 602 -56.02 12.83 16.39
N GLU A 603 -57.04 13.33 17.09
CA GLU A 603 -57.38 14.75 17.09
C GLU A 603 -56.24 15.61 17.66
N HIS A 604 -55.68 15.21 18.80
CA HIS A 604 -54.52 15.88 19.41
C HIS A 604 -53.33 15.90 18.45
N ASP A 605 -53.00 14.78 17.81
CA ASP A 605 -51.87 14.70 16.87
C ASP A 605 -52.09 15.55 15.62
N ALA A 606 -53.31 15.63 15.10
CA ALA A 606 -53.64 16.47 13.96
C ALA A 606 -53.49 17.97 14.28
N ILE A 607 -53.78 18.37 15.52
CA ILE A 607 -53.68 19.77 15.99
C ILE A 607 -52.25 20.14 16.36
N SER A 608 -51.57 19.33 17.20
CA SER A 608 -50.24 19.62 17.71
C SER A 608 -49.12 19.32 16.70
N TYR A 609 -49.34 18.39 15.77
CA TYR A 609 -48.36 17.94 14.77
C TYR A 609 -48.97 17.81 13.36
N PRO A 610 -49.40 18.94 12.75
CA PRO A 610 -50.13 18.94 11.49
C PRO A 610 -49.31 18.35 10.34
N VAL A 611 -49.98 17.60 9.47
CA VAL A 611 -49.41 17.06 8.23
C VAL A 611 -49.47 18.16 7.15
N ALA A 612 -48.44 18.25 6.30
CA ALA A 612 -48.40 19.22 5.21
C ALA A 612 -49.64 19.07 4.30
N GLY A 613 -50.43 20.15 4.16
CA GLY A 613 -51.67 20.18 3.37
C GLY A 613 -52.98 20.04 4.18
N GLY A 614 -52.93 19.86 5.50
CA GLY A 614 -54.13 19.80 6.35
C GLY A 614 -54.75 21.17 6.68
N LYS A 615 -56.07 21.23 6.79
CA LYS A 615 -56.84 22.47 7.07
C LYS A 615 -56.66 23.01 8.50
N ARG A 616 -56.17 22.20 9.44
CA ARG A 616 -56.03 22.52 10.87
C ARG A 616 -54.57 22.82 11.26
N ALA A 617 -53.92 23.75 10.58
CA ALA A 617 -52.57 24.17 10.94
C ALA A 617 -52.62 25.16 12.13
N GLY A 618 -52.39 24.66 13.36
CA GLY A 618 -51.86 25.46 14.48
C GLY A 618 -52.82 26.35 15.29
N GLY A 619 -54.14 26.12 15.25
CA GLY A 619 -55.12 27.01 15.91
C GLY A 619 -56.03 26.43 16.99
N GLY A 620 -55.97 25.12 17.29
CA GLY A 620 -56.87 24.48 18.28
C GLY A 620 -56.16 24.11 19.59
N SER A 621 -56.85 24.19 20.73
CA SER A 621 -56.44 23.51 21.97
C SER A 621 -56.90 22.06 21.92
N SER A 622 -56.02 21.10 22.22
CA SER A 622 -56.38 19.68 22.25
C SER A 622 -57.36 19.37 23.39
N SER A 623 -58.24 18.39 23.17
CA SER A 623 -59.26 17.93 24.12
C SER A 623 -58.72 16.95 25.18
N LEU A 624 -57.42 16.61 25.11
CA LEU A 624 -56.79 15.64 26.01
C LEU A 624 -56.31 16.30 27.31
N PRO A 625 -56.59 15.69 28.47
CA PRO A 625 -56.07 16.18 29.75
C PRO A 625 -54.55 16.02 29.81
N PHE A 626 -53.88 16.99 30.44
CA PHE A 626 -52.45 16.88 30.75
C PHE A 626 -52.24 15.82 31.85
N ILE A 627 -51.35 14.86 31.61
CA ILE A 627 -50.97 13.82 32.56
C ILE A 627 -49.48 14.01 32.88
N GLU A 628 -49.13 14.01 34.17
CA GLU A 628 -47.74 14.10 34.61
C GLU A 628 -46.91 12.87 34.18
N ASP A 629 -45.64 13.10 33.82
CA ASP A 629 -44.77 12.05 33.29
C ASP A 629 -44.53 10.91 34.31
N GLU A 630 -44.52 11.21 35.61
CA GLU A 630 -44.35 10.23 36.70
C GLU A 630 -45.56 9.28 36.77
N ARG A 631 -46.78 9.84 36.78
CA ARG A 631 -48.04 9.09 36.75
C ARG A 631 -48.15 8.17 35.54
N LEU A 632 -47.67 8.64 34.38
CA LEU A 632 -47.68 7.87 33.14
C LEU A 632 -46.66 6.71 33.19
N ALA A 633 -45.50 6.93 33.81
CA ALA A 633 -44.50 5.88 34.04
C ALA A 633 -45.02 4.80 35.02
N GLU A 634 -45.68 5.20 36.11
CA GLU A 634 -46.34 4.29 37.06
C GLU A 634 -47.43 3.46 36.38
N ALA A 635 -48.30 4.09 35.59
CA ALA A 635 -49.36 3.39 34.85
C ALA A 635 -48.77 2.37 33.84
N ARG A 636 -47.70 2.75 33.12
CA ARG A 636 -47.01 1.81 32.21
C ARG A 636 -46.37 0.64 32.96
N ALA A 637 -45.80 0.90 34.14
CA ALA A 637 -45.22 -0.15 34.98
C ALA A 637 -46.30 -1.10 35.52
N ALA A 638 -47.47 -0.57 35.92
CA ALA A 638 -48.60 -1.38 36.38
C ALA A 638 -49.15 -2.29 35.27
N VAL A 639 -49.41 -1.74 34.08
CA VAL A 639 -49.87 -2.52 32.91
C VAL A 639 -48.83 -3.56 32.49
N HIS A 640 -47.54 -3.20 32.54
CA HIS A 640 -46.46 -4.13 32.25
C HIS A 640 -46.37 -5.26 33.28
N ALA A 641 -46.56 -4.98 34.57
CA ALA A 641 -46.61 -5.98 35.64
C ALA A 641 -47.81 -6.91 35.49
N GLU A 642 -48.99 -6.38 35.17
CA GLU A 642 -50.20 -7.18 34.92
C GLU A 642 -50.04 -8.09 33.70
N MET A 643 -49.48 -7.59 32.59
CA MET A 643 -49.17 -8.44 31.43
C MET A 643 -48.08 -9.48 31.74
N ALA A 644 -47.09 -9.14 32.55
CA ALA A 644 -46.05 -10.07 33.01
C ALA A 644 -46.63 -11.21 33.86
N GLU A 645 -47.58 -10.89 34.73
CA GLU A 645 -48.31 -11.85 35.55
C GLU A 645 -49.24 -12.73 34.68
N ALA A 646 -49.97 -12.14 33.73
CA ALA A 646 -50.85 -12.87 32.81
C ALA A 646 -50.12 -13.88 31.91
N VAL A 647 -48.85 -13.59 31.56
CA VAL A 647 -47.98 -14.48 30.77
C VAL A 647 -47.21 -15.48 31.66
N GLY A 648 -47.33 -15.38 32.99
CA GLY A 648 -46.67 -16.27 33.95
C GLY A 648 -45.18 -15.98 34.17
N LEU A 649 -44.71 -14.78 33.81
CA LEU A 649 -43.32 -14.33 33.92
C LEU A 649 -43.23 -13.00 34.70
N PRO A 650 -43.48 -13.00 36.03
CA PRO A 650 -43.45 -11.78 36.84
C PRO A 650 -42.07 -11.12 36.81
N GLY A 651 -42.03 -9.81 36.55
CA GLY A 651 -40.78 -9.03 36.49
C GLY A 651 -39.99 -9.11 35.17
N ALA A 652 -40.53 -9.77 34.14
CA ALA A 652 -39.86 -9.87 32.83
C ALA A 652 -39.73 -8.50 32.14
N SER A 653 -38.53 -8.15 31.66
CA SER A 653 -38.35 -6.91 30.88
C SER A 653 -39.32 -6.82 29.68
N ASP A 654 -39.71 -5.61 29.26
CA ASP A 654 -40.61 -5.37 28.12
C ASP A 654 -40.17 -6.11 26.83
N ALA A 655 -38.86 -6.27 26.61
CA ALA A 655 -38.32 -7.03 25.48
C ALA A 655 -38.54 -8.56 25.61
N VAL A 656 -38.47 -9.10 26.82
CA VAL A 656 -38.72 -10.52 27.11
C VAL A 656 -40.22 -10.80 27.03
N LEU A 657 -41.03 -9.90 27.57
CA LEU A 657 -42.49 -9.99 27.51
C LEU A 657 -42.99 -9.97 26.06
N LYS A 658 -42.46 -9.07 25.23
CA LYS A 658 -42.76 -9.01 23.79
C LYS A 658 -42.37 -10.29 23.04
N ARG A 659 -41.31 -10.98 23.48
CA ARG A 659 -40.92 -12.29 22.91
C ARG A 659 -41.81 -13.42 23.42
N ALA A 660 -42.25 -13.36 24.68
CA ALA A 660 -43.12 -14.38 25.28
C ALA A 660 -44.56 -14.31 24.75
N ILE A 661 -45.06 -13.11 24.45
CA ILE A 661 -46.37 -12.88 23.80
C ILE A 661 -46.29 -13.10 22.28
N ALA A 662 -45.10 -12.95 21.68
CA ALA A 662 -44.95 -13.18 20.25
C ALA A 662 -45.24 -14.65 19.93
N MET A 663 -46.19 -14.86 19.02
CA MET A 663 -46.43 -16.19 18.44
C MET A 663 -45.13 -16.75 17.86
N ASP A 664 -44.89 -18.03 18.12
CA ASP A 664 -43.73 -18.70 17.54
C ASP A 664 -43.80 -18.64 16.01
N VAL A 665 -42.63 -18.51 15.38
CA VAL A 665 -42.52 -18.35 13.93
C VAL A 665 -43.15 -19.54 13.21
N GLU A 666 -43.08 -20.74 13.78
CA GLU A 666 -43.68 -21.94 13.22
C GLU A 666 -45.21 -21.94 13.33
N GLU A 667 -45.77 -21.54 14.48
CA GLU A 667 -47.22 -21.42 14.69
C GLU A 667 -47.83 -20.30 13.85
N PHE A 668 -47.16 -19.15 13.77
CA PHE A 668 -47.55 -18.06 12.87
C PHE A 668 -47.56 -18.52 11.42
N ASN A 669 -46.54 -19.25 10.98
CA ASN A 669 -46.49 -19.80 9.62
C ASN A 669 -47.62 -20.82 9.36
N LYS A 670 -47.98 -21.67 10.33
CA LYS A 670 -49.09 -22.63 10.20
C LYS A 670 -50.44 -21.94 9.97
N ILE A 671 -50.68 -20.81 10.65
CA ILE A 671 -51.95 -20.06 10.55
C ILE A 671 -51.95 -19.12 9.34
N TRP A 672 -50.81 -18.49 9.05
CA TRP A 672 -50.70 -17.47 8.01
C TRP A 672 -50.53 -18.05 6.60
N ARG A 673 -49.73 -19.12 6.42
CA ARG A 673 -49.43 -19.68 5.09
C ARG A 673 -50.68 -20.09 4.30
N PRO A 674 -51.66 -20.81 4.87
CA PRO A 674 -52.88 -21.17 4.14
C PRO A 674 -53.64 -19.92 3.65
N LYS A 675 -53.82 -18.94 4.54
CA LYS A 675 -54.48 -17.66 4.20
C LYS A 675 -53.70 -16.84 3.18
N TYR A 676 -52.38 -16.94 3.16
CA TYR A 676 -51.53 -16.24 2.20
C TYR A 676 -51.49 -16.94 0.83
N GLU A 677 -51.59 -18.26 0.79
CA GLU A 677 -51.67 -19.04 -0.46
C GLU A 677 -53.00 -18.81 -1.19
N GLU A 678 -54.05 -18.44 -0.47
CA GLU A 678 -55.33 -17.97 -1.04
C GLU A 678 -55.27 -16.56 -1.64
N LEU A 679 -54.16 -15.82 -1.48
CA LEU A 679 -53.99 -14.45 -1.95
C LEU A 679 -52.97 -14.34 -3.11
N ALA A 680 -53.35 -13.67 -4.19
CA ALA A 680 -52.48 -13.29 -5.30
C ALA A 680 -52.21 -11.78 -5.29
N TYR A 681 -51.05 -11.37 -5.80
CA TYR A 681 -50.70 -9.96 -5.93
C TYR A 681 -51.23 -9.44 -7.26
N ASP A 682 -52.08 -8.42 -7.26
CA ASP A 682 -52.51 -7.77 -8.49
C ASP A 682 -51.52 -6.65 -8.87
N ALA A 683 -51.01 -6.72 -10.10
CA ALA A 683 -50.05 -5.75 -10.64
C ALA A 683 -50.65 -4.37 -10.88
N GLN A 684 -51.96 -4.27 -11.16
CA GLN A 684 -52.61 -2.99 -11.48
C GLN A 684 -52.95 -2.20 -10.23
N THR A 685 -53.62 -2.83 -9.25
CA THR A 685 -53.98 -2.17 -7.99
C THR A 685 -52.84 -2.16 -6.96
N LYS A 686 -51.79 -2.98 -7.17
CA LYS A 686 -50.67 -3.19 -6.22
C LYS A 686 -51.14 -3.68 -4.84
N THR A 687 -52.25 -4.41 -4.80
CA THR A 687 -52.83 -4.99 -3.58
C THR A 687 -52.86 -6.52 -3.63
N MET A 688 -53.00 -7.15 -2.46
CA MET A 688 -53.21 -8.59 -2.38
C MET A 688 -54.71 -8.87 -2.46
N VAL A 689 -55.13 -9.68 -3.43
CA VAL A 689 -56.53 -9.99 -3.73
C VAL A 689 -56.69 -11.53 -3.77
N PRO A 690 -57.85 -12.11 -3.39
CA PRO A 690 -58.05 -13.55 -3.47
C PRO A 690 -57.75 -14.15 -4.85
N VAL A 691 -57.14 -15.34 -4.89
CA VAL A 691 -56.71 -16.02 -6.13
C VAL A 691 -57.88 -16.27 -7.09
N SER A 692 -59.09 -16.44 -6.58
CA SER A 692 -60.30 -16.73 -7.35
C SER A 692 -60.80 -15.56 -8.21
N THR A 693 -60.36 -14.33 -7.95
CA THR A 693 -60.84 -13.14 -8.67
C THR A 693 -59.95 -12.74 -9.85
N LEU A 694 -58.79 -13.39 -10.01
CA LEU A 694 -57.76 -13.03 -10.99
C LEU A 694 -57.62 -14.12 -12.05
N SER A 695 -57.55 -13.70 -13.32
CA SER A 695 -57.23 -14.59 -14.44
C SER A 695 -55.77 -15.11 -14.34
N ASP A 696 -55.47 -16.21 -15.03
CA ASP A 696 -54.13 -16.80 -14.99
C ASP A 696 -53.06 -15.84 -15.58
N GLU A 697 -53.40 -15.02 -16.58
CA GLU A 697 -52.50 -14.02 -17.17
C GLU A 697 -52.18 -12.89 -16.18
N GLU A 698 -53.19 -12.36 -15.48
CA GLU A 698 -53.02 -11.33 -14.45
C GLU A 698 -52.24 -11.86 -13.25
N ARG A 699 -52.40 -13.15 -12.93
CA ARG A 699 -51.64 -13.82 -11.87
C ARG A 699 -50.15 -13.93 -12.23
N ILE A 700 -49.82 -14.24 -13.48
CA ILE A 700 -48.43 -14.26 -13.97
C ILE A 700 -47.83 -12.84 -13.92
N ALA A 701 -48.58 -11.83 -14.37
CA ALA A 701 -48.16 -10.43 -14.28
C ALA A 701 -47.92 -9.97 -12.83
N GLY A 702 -48.81 -10.38 -11.92
CA GLY A 702 -48.70 -10.16 -10.47
C GLY A 702 -47.44 -10.80 -9.85
N LEU A 703 -47.17 -12.06 -10.20
CA LEU A 703 -45.97 -12.77 -9.75
C LEU A 703 -44.69 -12.12 -10.29
N ALA A 704 -44.69 -11.67 -11.55
CA ALA A 704 -43.56 -10.94 -12.13
C ALA A 704 -43.30 -9.62 -11.40
N ALA A 705 -44.34 -8.82 -11.16
CA ALA A 705 -44.24 -7.57 -10.39
C ALA A 705 -43.72 -7.81 -8.95
N ARG A 706 -44.20 -8.87 -8.28
CA ARG A 706 -43.72 -9.24 -6.95
C ARG A 706 -42.26 -9.69 -6.94
N LEU A 707 -41.83 -10.39 -8.00
CA LEU A 707 -40.44 -10.80 -8.18
C LEU A 707 -39.55 -9.57 -8.36
N ASP A 708 -39.97 -8.57 -9.12
CA ASP A 708 -39.21 -7.33 -9.31
C ASP A 708 -39.14 -6.49 -8.02
N ILE A 709 -40.22 -6.39 -7.25
CA ILE A 709 -40.21 -5.78 -5.91
C ILE A 709 -39.19 -6.49 -5.00
N ASN A 710 -39.15 -7.83 -5.05
CA ASN A 710 -38.19 -8.61 -4.27
C ASN A 710 -36.75 -8.42 -4.76
N ARG A 711 -36.51 -8.29 -6.07
CA ARG A 711 -35.19 -7.96 -6.63
C ARG A 711 -34.72 -6.59 -6.17
N GLU A 712 -35.60 -5.59 -6.16
CA GLU A 712 -35.27 -4.27 -5.64
C GLU A 712 -34.93 -4.29 -4.15
N ARG A 713 -35.73 -5.01 -3.34
CA ARG A 713 -35.46 -5.18 -1.91
C ARG A 713 -34.12 -5.89 -1.68
N MET A 714 -33.86 -6.98 -2.40
CA MET A 714 -32.60 -7.71 -2.35
C MET A 714 -31.42 -6.83 -2.73
N SER A 715 -31.54 -6.00 -3.77
CA SER A 715 -30.50 -5.04 -4.16
C SER A 715 -30.23 -4.02 -3.05
N LYS A 716 -31.27 -3.44 -2.45
CA LYS A 716 -31.17 -2.48 -1.34
C LYS A 716 -30.54 -3.12 -0.09
N GLU A 717 -30.95 -4.33 0.26
CA GLU A 717 -30.41 -5.05 1.42
C GLU A 717 -28.98 -5.53 1.19
N SER A 718 -28.67 -6.08 0.02
CA SER A 718 -27.31 -6.45 -0.38
C SER A 718 -26.38 -5.24 -0.33
N ALA A 719 -26.82 -4.07 -0.79
CA ALA A 719 -26.04 -2.84 -0.71
C ALA A 719 -25.80 -2.39 0.74
N LYS A 720 -26.79 -2.57 1.63
CA LYS A 720 -26.63 -2.30 3.07
C LYS A 720 -25.67 -3.30 3.72
N ALA A 721 -25.84 -4.59 3.45
CA ALA A 721 -24.97 -5.66 3.94
C ALA A 721 -23.52 -5.43 3.49
N ALA A 722 -23.29 -5.15 2.21
CA ALA A 722 -21.95 -4.85 1.69
C ALA A 722 -21.32 -3.61 2.36
N LYS A 723 -22.10 -2.58 2.70
CA LYS A 723 -21.61 -1.42 3.47
C LYS A 723 -21.21 -1.82 4.89
N VAL A 724 -22.01 -2.65 5.55
CA VAL A 724 -21.73 -3.14 6.91
C VAL A 724 -20.51 -4.07 6.89
N GLU A 725 -20.45 -5.03 5.97
CA GLU A 725 -19.30 -5.92 5.77
C GLU A 725 -18.02 -5.15 5.47
N LYS A 726 -18.09 -4.09 4.66
CA LYS A 726 -16.92 -3.25 4.40
C LYS A 726 -16.46 -2.51 5.65
N LYS A 727 -17.39 -1.98 6.46
CA LYS A 727 -17.07 -1.35 7.75
C LYS A 727 -16.48 -2.37 8.73
N LEU A 728 -17.11 -3.54 8.86
CA LEU A 728 -16.62 -4.64 9.70
C LEU A 728 -15.27 -5.15 9.22
N GLY A 729 -15.03 -5.24 7.91
CA GLY A 729 -13.75 -5.65 7.35
C GLY A 729 -12.63 -4.67 7.68
N ILE A 730 -12.91 -3.36 7.75
CA ILE A 730 -11.92 -2.36 8.18
C ILE A 730 -11.60 -2.52 9.68
N VAL A 731 -12.62 -2.71 10.51
CA VAL A 731 -12.45 -2.80 11.98
C VAL A 731 -11.88 -4.16 12.41
N LEU A 732 -12.50 -5.25 11.95
CA LEU A 732 -12.16 -6.62 12.33
C LEU A 732 -11.02 -7.20 11.48
N GLY A 733 -10.73 -6.68 10.30
CA GLY A 733 -9.67 -7.23 9.43
C GLY A 733 -8.30 -7.26 10.10
N GLY A 734 -7.95 -6.20 10.84
CA GLY A 734 -6.73 -6.16 11.64
C GLY A 734 -6.74 -7.17 12.79
N TYR A 735 -7.86 -7.29 13.50
CA TYR A 735 -8.01 -8.26 14.57
C TYR A 735 -7.98 -9.71 14.08
N MET A 736 -8.60 -10.01 12.94
CA MET A 736 -8.55 -11.33 12.31
C MET A 736 -7.13 -11.68 11.85
N ALA A 737 -6.40 -10.72 11.26
CA ALA A 737 -5.00 -10.93 10.89
C ALA A 737 -4.14 -11.21 12.12
N ARG A 738 -4.33 -10.42 13.20
CA ARG A 738 -3.63 -10.63 14.48
C ARG A 738 -3.96 -11.99 15.08
N ALA A 739 -5.24 -12.37 15.14
CA ALA A 739 -5.67 -13.67 15.62
C ALA A 739 -5.06 -14.82 14.81
N LYS A 740 -5.00 -14.69 13.48
CA LYS A 740 -4.35 -15.68 12.61
C LYS A 740 -2.85 -15.79 12.89
N THR A 741 -2.15 -14.66 13.04
CA THR A 741 -0.71 -14.67 13.36
C THR A 741 -0.43 -15.25 14.74
N LEU A 742 -1.26 -14.93 15.74
CA LEU A 742 -1.12 -15.47 17.09
C LEU A 742 -1.44 -16.97 17.12
N GLY A 743 -2.47 -17.40 16.38
CA GLY A 743 -2.77 -18.81 16.20
C GLY A 743 -1.60 -19.58 15.60
N GLY A 744 -0.97 -19.04 14.55
CA GLY A 744 0.23 -19.64 13.94
C GLY A 744 1.43 -19.71 14.90
N LYS A 745 1.70 -18.63 15.64
CA LYS A 745 2.77 -18.64 16.66
C LYS A 745 2.50 -19.63 17.78
N LEU A 746 1.24 -19.78 18.18
CA LEU A 746 0.85 -20.75 19.19
C LEU A 746 1.12 -22.18 18.70
N THR A 747 0.76 -22.49 17.45
CA THR A 747 1.01 -23.81 16.87
C THR A 747 2.51 -24.10 16.73
N GLU A 748 3.30 -23.14 16.23
CA GLU A 748 4.76 -23.28 16.14
C GLU A 748 5.38 -23.49 17.54
N GLY A 749 4.96 -22.71 18.53
CA GLY A 749 5.43 -22.87 19.91
C GLY A 749 5.08 -24.24 20.52
N TYR A 750 3.92 -24.82 20.18
CA TYR A 750 3.58 -26.18 20.62
C TYR A 750 4.45 -27.25 19.94
N GLU A 751 4.75 -27.09 18.66
CA GLU A 751 5.66 -27.99 17.93
C GLU A 751 7.09 -27.92 18.47
N ASP A 752 7.59 -26.73 18.77
CA ASP A 752 8.90 -26.52 19.40
C ASP A 752 8.98 -27.13 20.79
N LEU A 753 7.93 -26.97 21.60
CA LEU A 753 7.85 -27.58 22.92
C LEU A 753 7.84 -29.11 22.83
N ALA A 754 7.11 -29.68 21.87
CA ALA A 754 7.09 -31.12 21.63
C ALA A 754 8.47 -31.65 21.21
N ARG A 755 9.17 -30.95 20.29
CA ARG A 755 10.53 -31.30 19.88
C ARG A 755 11.52 -31.23 21.06
N SER A 756 11.47 -30.15 21.82
CA SER A 756 12.34 -29.94 22.99
C SER A 756 12.13 -31.01 24.07
N ARG A 757 10.89 -31.49 24.25
CA ARG A 757 10.60 -32.61 25.16
C ARG A 757 11.22 -33.91 24.67
N ILE A 758 11.10 -34.21 23.38
CA ILE A 758 11.71 -35.40 22.78
C ILE A 758 13.25 -35.34 22.89
N GLU A 759 13.84 -34.17 22.64
CA GLU A 759 15.28 -33.93 22.81
C GLU A 759 15.72 -34.11 24.26
N LEU A 760 14.98 -33.57 25.22
CA LEU A 760 15.30 -33.74 26.64
C LEU A 760 15.26 -35.22 27.05
N GLU A 761 14.23 -35.95 26.63
CA GLU A 761 14.13 -37.39 26.91
C GLU A 761 15.24 -38.19 26.22
N SER A 762 15.60 -37.83 24.99
CA SER A 762 16.67 -38.52 24.25
C SER A 762 18.04 -38.23 24.85
N PHE A 763 18.33 -36.99 25.24
CA PHE A 763 19.58 -36.64 25.91
C PHE A 763 19.68 -37.22 27.31
N ALA A 764 18.58 -37.31 28.06
CA ALA A 764 18.58 -38.01 29.34
C ALA A 764 18.98 -39.48 29.16
N ARG A 765 18.40 -40.17 28.18
CA ARG A 765 18.79 -41.56 27.84
C ARG A 765 20.24 -41.65 27.36
N LEU A 766 20.66 -40.73 26.51
CA LEU A 766 22.01 -40.70 25.96
C LEU A 766 23.05 -40.48 27.07
N ALA A 767 22.78 -39.59 28.03
CA ALA A 767 23.63 -39.36 29.19
C ALA A 767 23.78 -40.65 30.03
N THR A 768 22.69 -41.36 30.31
CA THR A 768 22.77 -42.65 31.04
C THR A 768 23.57 -43.70 30.28
N ASN A 769 23.45 -43.74 28.95
CA ASN A 769 24.22 -44.66 28.11
C ASN A 769 25.71 -44.28 28.09
N GLU A 770 26.03 -43.00 27.97
CA GLU A 770 27.41 -42.49 27.98
C GLU A 770 28.09 -42.74 29.32
N GLU A 771 27.38 -42.59 30.44
CA GLU A 771 27.92 -42.92 31.76
C GLU A 771 28.35 -44.39 31.85
N GLY A 772 27.51 -45.31 31.35
CA GLY A 772 27.86 -46.73 31.23
C GLY A 772 29.00 -47.01 30.24
N ALA A 773 29.04 -46.30 29.11
CA ALA A 773 30.09 -46.45 28.10
C ALA A 773 31.45 -45.90 28.58
N MET A 774 31.45 -44.81 29.35
CA MET A 774 32.65 -44.26 29.98
C MET A 774 33.25 -45.25 30.97
N ALA A 775 32.42 -45.83 31.86
CA ALA A 775 32.87 -46.83 32.83
C ALA A 775 33.59 -48.00 32.12
N ARG A 776 32.95 -48.61 31.12
CA ARG A 776 33.53 -49.73 30.35
C ARG A 776 34.84 -49.36 29.64
N ARG A 777 34.91 -48.19 29.01
CA ARG A 777 36.13 -47.72 28.35
C ARG A 777 37.28 -47.54 29.34
N THR A 778 37.00 -46.93 30.50
CA THR A 778 38.03 -46.73 31.52
C THR A 778 38.51 -48.04 32.14
N GLU A 779 37.62 -49.01 32.33
CA GLU A 779 37.97 -50.33 32.85
C GLU A 779 38.82 -51.11 31.84
N SER A 780 38.42 -51.13 30.56
CA SER A 780 39.22 -51.75 29.50
C SER A 780 40.62 -51.15 29.38
N LEU A 781 40.74 -49.83 29.47
CA LEU A 781 42.04 -49.15 29.43
C LEU A 781 42.89 -49.46 30.66
N LYS A 782 42.29 -49.55 31.85
CA LYS A 782 43.00 -49.97 33.08
C LYS A 782 43.53 -51.39 32.93
N ASP A 783 42.70 -52.32 32.45
CA ASP A 783 43.12 -53.70 32.22
C ASP A 783 44.27 -53.82 31.20
N GLU A 784 44.26 -52.98 30.15
CA GLU A 784 45.35 -52.91 29.18
C GLU A 784 46.63 -52.34 29.78
N VAL A 785 46.52 -51.27 30.57
CA VAL A 785 47.66 -50.67 31.28
C VAL A 785 48.26 -51.66 32.27
N ASP A 786 47.45 -52.35 33.07
CA ASP A 786 47.92 -53.36 34.03
C ASP A 786 48.67 -54.51 33.32
N LYS A 787 48.20 -54.94 32.14
CA LYS A 787 48.90 -55.94 31.31
C LYS A 787 50.25 -55.41 30.81
N LEU A 788 50.31 -54.14 30.39
CA LEU A 788 51.55 -53.51 29.93
C LEU A 788 52.54 -53.33 31.08
N GLU A 789 52.09 -52.86 32.25
CA GLU A 789 52.92 -52.73 33.45
C GLU A 789 53.49 -54.07 33.89
N ARG A 790 52.70 -55.14 33.85
CA ARG A 790 53.20 -56.49 34.18
C ARG A 790 54.30 -56.91 33.21
N LYS A 791 54.11 -56.72 31.91
CA LYS A 791 55.13 -57.03 30.89
C LYS A 791 56.40 -56.19 31.06
N GLU A 792 56.25 -54.90 31.37
CA GLU A 792 57.38 -54.02 31.65
C GLU A 792 58.16 -54.51 32.87
N ARG A 793 57.47 -54.84 33.96
CA ARG A 793 58.07 -55.34 35.20
C ARG A 793 58.83 -56.65 34.97
N GLU A 794 58.27 -57.58 34.21
CA GLU A 794 58.93 -58.82 33.80
C GLU A 794 60.16 -58.54 32.92
N GLY A 795 60.06 -57.59 31.98
CA GLY A 795 61.17 -57.17 31.13
C GLY A 795 62.32 -56.55 31.91
N GLN A 796 62.02 -55.66 32.86
CA GLN A 796 63.00 -55.04 33.75
C GLN A 796 63.67 -56.07 34.67
N ALA A 797 62.92 -57.05 35.18
CA ALA A 797 63.47 -58.14 35.99
C ALA A 797 64.48 -58.99 35.18
N ARG A 798 64.11 -59.40 33.97
CA ARG A 798 65.05 -60.13 33.07
C ARG A 798 66.28 -59.30 32.72
N PHE A 799 66.12 -58.00 32.48
CA PHE A 799 67.26 -57.12 32.22
C PHE A 799 68.21 -57.07 33.41
N ARG A 800 67.67 -56.99 34.64
CA ARG A 800 68.46 -57.04 35.87
C ARG A 800 69.22 -58.36 36.00
N GLU A 801 68.56 -59.51 35.80
CA GLU A 801 69.21 -60.83 35.82
C GLU A 801 70.34 -60.93 34.79
N LEU A 802 70.12 -60.44 33.56
CA LEU A 802 71.16 -60.41 32.53
C LEU A 802 72.35 -59.50 32.90
N MET A 803 72.08 -58.37 33.57
CA MET A 803 73.14 -57.47 34.06
C MET A 803 73.96 -58.11 35.18
N GLU A 804 73.30 -58.78 36.15
CA GLU A 804 73.98 -59.53 37.20
C GLU A 804 74.84 -60.66 36.63
N MET A 805 74.32 -61.40 35.63
CA MET A 805 75.12 -62.42 34.93
C MET A 805 76.31 -61.81 34.18
N LYS A 806 76.11 -60.65 33.52
CA LYS A 806 77.19 -59.94 32.83
C LYS A 806 78.29 -59.50 33.82
N GLU A 807 77.91 -58.96 34.97
CA GLU A 807 78.86 -58.56 36.01
C GLU A 807 79.64 -59.76 36.55
N LEU A 808 78.95 -60.89 36.80
CA LEU A 808 79.59 -62.14 37.19
C LEU A 808 80.59 -62.63 36.14
N LEU A 809 80.17 -62.69 34.87
CA LEU A 809 81.04 -63.08 33.75
C LEU A 809 82.23 -62.12 33.59
N SER A 810 82.04 -60.81 33.76
CA SER A 810 83.16 -59.87 33.72
C SER A 810 84.13 -60.08 34.87
N SER A 811 83.65 -60.36 36.09
CA SER A 811 84.53 -60.68 37.21
C SER A 811 85.34 -61.96 36.98
N GLN A 812 84.72 -63.00 36.39
CA GLN A 812 85.41 -64.24 36.02
C GLN A 812 86.46 -64.02 34.92
N ILE A 813 86.17 -63.16 33.94
CA ILE A 813 87.15 -62.78 32.92
C ILE A 813 88.30 -62.01 33.55
N GLU A 814 88.03 -61.06 34.45
CA GLU A 814 89.07 -60.32 35.18
C GLU A 814 89.95 -61.25 36.01
N GLU A 815 89.37 -62.18 36.78
CA GLU A 815 90.10 -63.22 37.51
C GLU A 815 90.99 -64.06 36.59
N MET A 816 90.43 -64.59 35.49
CA MET A 816 91.19 -65.35 34.49
C MET A 816 92.34 -64.54 33.89
N THR A 817 92.13 -63.25 33.57
CA THR A 817 93.18 -62.39 33.03
C THR A 817 94.28 -62.09 34.05
N MET A 818 93.93 -61.98 35.34
CA MET A 818 94.90 -61.82 36.41
C MET A 818 95.73 -63.10 36.58
N GLU A 819 95.09 -64.28 36.58
CA GLU A 819 95.80 -65.57 36.60
C GLU A 819 96.73 -65.76 35.39
N GLU A 820 96.29 -65.37 34.19
CA GLU A 820 97.14 -65.40 32.99
C GLU A 820 98.32 -64.42 33.09
N ALA A 821 98.10 -63.22 33.64
CA ALA A 821 99.15 -62.24 33.88
C ALA A 821 100.17 -62.71 34.94
N GLU A 822 99.70 -63.37 36.01
CA GLU A 822 100.55 -64.02 37.01
C GLU A 822 101.40 -65.12 36.37
N ARG A 823 100.80 -66.01 35.57
CA ARG A 823 101.55 -67.05 34.83
C ARG A 823 102.57 -66.47 33.86
N LEU A 824 102.25 -65.39 33.16
CA LEU A 824 103.18 -64.71 32.26
C LEU A 824 104.32 -64.04 33.02
N ASN A 825 104.04 -63.44 34.19
CA ASN A 825 105.07 -62.87 35.06
C ASN A 825 105.96 -63.95 35.67
N GLU A 826 105.40 -65.08 36.12
CA GLU A 826 106.16 -66.25 36.58
C GLU A 826 107.04 -66.83 35.47
N ALA A 827 106.52 -66.94 34.24
CA ALA A 827 107.30 -67.37 33.08
C ALA A 827 108.40 -66.37 32.70
N ALA A 828 108.16 -65.06 32.82
CA ALA A 828 109.16 -64.03 32.57
C ALA A 828 110.25 -63.99 33.65
N LEU A 829 109.90 -64.21 34.92
CA LEU A 829 110.85 -64.39 36.02
C LEU A 829 111.71 -65.63 35.80
N ALA A 830 111.11 -66.75 35.40
CA ALA A 830 111.84 -67.98 35.08
C ALA A 830 112.80 -67.82 33.89
N GLN A 831 112.51 -66.92 32.94
CA GLN A 831 113.42 -66.58 31.83
C GLN A 831 114.54 -65.60 32.21
N MET A 832 114.44 -64.89 33.35
CA MET A 832 115.52 -64.03 33.85
C MET A 832 116.51 -64.75 34.76
N ASP A 833 116.14 -65.94 35.26
CA ASP A 833 116.98 -66.81 36.09
C ASP A 833 117.80 -67.85 35.28
N GLU A 834 117.65 -67.88 33.94
CA GLU A 834 118.57 -68.51 32.97
C GLU A 834 119.55 -67.48 32.38
#